data_AF-A0A2D5WA32-F1
#
_entry.id   AF-A0A2D5WA32-F1
#
_cell.length_a   1.000
_cell.length_b   1.000
_cell.length_c   1.000
_cell.angle_alpha   90.00
_cell.angle_beta   90.00
_cell.angle_gamma   90.00
#
_symmetry.space_group_name_H-M   'P 1'
#
loop_
_entity.id
_entity.type
_entity.pdbx_description
1 polymer ?
#
loop_
_entity_poly.entity_id
_entity_poly.type
_entity_poly.pdbx_seq_one_letter_code
_entity_poly.pdbx_strand_id
1 'polypeptide(L)'
;MEVVRMRRAAALWCCCLALTHGCGETPAGGESTGGQAQTGAASDQAVADSDASATSDATGPVRITGHFQDRRPPLQPWMESLAAFIDPKRDGWPSEVVAQRTHSILHAWLSSPRGSAPPGADTLTCSDLLGGRTEVLRDDALLLLERAAAPALDQPGAAALSTRLDALFASFAAHPALALEVLAVDKLAPNSWRTRVRCRFSGAAAQAQDRSEESPARLQLLGQWELTWDGPPAAMRPALKELVPLTFERALFRLPPFAALPAAEFGAGRHFLRDLGAGNLQAAGRRDRLHPDSFLGMHGLGVGDFDGNGTEDLYVAQAGGLPNRLYRRSAKADDQADELKLVAEEVAARSGVDFLDNTSGVLAEDLDSDGAVDLALAMGSDILLAWNNGDGKFTKRTLLKGDGTAEVYSLCVGDPDGDGDLDLYATRYVAGGINGGVPTPYHAAENGATNHFWRQDSPRAFADATAEVGLDANNTRFSLAAVFEDLDDDGDADLYVTNDFGLNNFYRNDGERFTDVALVTGTADMAAGMGITCADVNRDGHLDMYISNMFTDAGLRVTSQPAFRSQRPMAEAEEYTGHTAGNTLLLGEGAGQFRDATKSAGVGPGGWAWGSLLRDFDGDGWVDLYVPNGFITNRDSRDLASFFWRRVVNATPTSFPPTESYRRAWSTIQTLSLQRGYSWNGGEHNYIYWNTGEGIFSDVSAASGIDFDADSRAVAALDWDGDGREELALRSRTGPGLLMLHNNSAALANNTLNLRLETAGGGSQSETTVGTRVLVRTGETQLELRRRAGEGYLASSSPLLRCGLGSNQIAEEVSVTWPDGTRAVYRDLDSARLWILAPGAQPRPGPLLASGQTRQPAPQHTPPPAAPPQARVLLAERLPVGALPRQPLLPAGSEPGTWSDLATGDGPLLLVAWAAGDQPSSEFLAFLAAQDERTAQLGLKVVPLILDGPRLRPRAREQLEQLGLADQACSVDRRFKRLLELLTLEVLGPFDELPLPLVWLLDPAAQLTCIYLSPTGPLEWEQVLEDAGRARYLDGGSQGTEVLSGGRWLRPQRRSTKALAAILERLGEGQLSSFYLEFDRR
;
A
#
# COMPACT_ATOMS: atom_id res chain seq x y z
N MET A 1 34.92 -30.51 -14.25
CA MET A 1 35.56 -29.18 -14.32
C MET A 1 34.93 -28.26 -15.38
N GLU A 2 33.61 -28.40 -15.60
CA GLU A 2 32.80 -27.52 -16.45
C GLU A 2 31.60 -26.93 -15.69
N VAL A 3 31.56 -27.12 -14.37
CA VAL A 3 30.52 -26.61 -13.46
C VAL A 3 30.86 -25.21 -12.90
N VAL A 4 32.04 -24.66 -13.25
CA VAL A 4 32.51 -23.34 -12.78
C VAL A 4 32.31 -22.23 -13.82
N ARG A 5 31.88 -22.55 -15.05
CA ARG A 5 31.60 -21.54 -16.10
C ARG A 5 30.12 -21.17 -16.27
N MET A 6 29.18 -21.95 -15.74
CA MET A 6 27.74 -21.60 -15.75
C MET A 6 27.32 -20.64 -14.62
N ARG A 7 28.12 -20.46 -13.57
CA ARG A 7 27.81 -19.54 -12.44
C ARG A 7 28.14 -18.06 -12.70
N ARG A 8 28.59 -17.67 -13.90
CA ARG A 8 28.99 -16.28 -14.23
C ARG A 8 28.04 -15.53 -15.19
N ALA A 9 26.87 -16.09 -15.50
CA ALA A 9 25.86 -15.44 -16.36
C ALA A 9 24.63 -14.91 -15.60
N ALA A 10 24.57 -15.05 -14.26
CA ALA A 10 23.43 -14.64 -13.43
C ALA A 10 23.71 -13.42 -12.51
N ALA A 11 24.84 -12.74 -12.70
CA ALA A 11 25.25 -11.58 -11.89
C ALA A 11 25.49 -10.35 -12.77
N LEU A 12 24.42 -9.85 -13.39
CA LEU A 12 24.35 -8.57 -14.07
C LEU A 12 22.90 -8.47 -14.54
N TRP A 13 22.05 -7.70 -13.87
CA TRP A 13 20.82 -7.09 -14.40
C TRP A 13 20.22 -6.20 -13.30
N CYS A 14 20.90 -5.07 -13.04
CA CYS A 14 20.32 -3.88 -12.42
C CYS A 14 21.04 -2.66 -13.05
N CYS A 15 20.27 -1.79 -13.71
CA CYS A 15 20.63 -0.48 -14.28
C CYS A 15 21.49 -0.44 -15.59
N CYS A 16 20.91 0.10 -16.66
CA CYS A 16 21.50 0.25 -18.00
C CYS A 16 22.66 1.28 -18.09
N LEU A 17 23.77 0.91 -18.78
CA LEU A 17 24.47 1.59 -19.92
C LEU A 17 26.03 1.54 -19.89
N ALA A 18 26.64 0.89 -20.91
CA ALA A 18 27.47 1.50 -21.98
C ALA A 18 28.31 0.46 -22.78
N LEU A 19 28.41 0.68 -24.11
CA LEU A 19 29.10 -0.07 -25.18
C LEU A 19 30.65 -0.13 -25.02
N THR A 20 31.53 -0.93 -25.65
CA THR A 20 31.74 -1.50 -27.01
C THR A 20 32.95 -2.49 -26.95
N HIS A 21 33.05 -3.56 -27.78
CA HIS A 21 34.05 -3.83 -28.87
C HIS A 21 34.11 -5.39 -29.03
N GLY A 22 34.31 -6.06 -30.17
CA GLY A 22 34.56 -5.74 -31.57
C GLY A 22 34.81 -7.06 -32.33
N CYS A 23 34.62 -7.10 -33.65
CA CYS A 23 35.26 -8.07 -34.55
C CYS A 23 35.37 -7.43 -35.94
N GLY A 24 36.60 -7.32 -36.44
CA GLY A 24 36.90 -6.96 -37.81
C GLY A 24 36.98 -8.20 -38.71
N GLU A 25 36.66 -8.01 -39.99
CA GLU A 25 37.52 -8.28 -41.17
C GLU A 25 36.69 -8.50 -42.45
N THR A 26 36.64 -7.45 -43.30
CA THR A 26 36.88 -7.40 -44.79
C THR A 26 36.11 -8.29 -45.80
N PRO A 27 36.13 -7.97 -47.13
CA PRO A 27 36.16 -6.67 -47.83
C PRO A 27 35.29 -6.56 -49.13
N ALA A 28 35.28 -5.34 -49.69
CA ALA A 28 35.37 -4.96 -51.13
C ALA A 28 34.13 -4.90 -52.07
N GLY A 29 34.02 -3.72 -52.74
CA GLY A 29 33.48 -3.47 -54.08
C GLY A 29 32.02 -3.01 -54.12
N GLY A 30 31.60 -1.91 -54.78
CA GLY A 30 32.27 -0.92 -55.62
C GLY A 30 31.24 0.11 -56.12
N GLU A 31 31.70 1.35 -56.30
CA GLU A 31 31.31 2.36 -57.31
C GLU A 31 29.83 2.55 -57.73
N SER A 32 29.28 3.76 -57.54
CA SER A 32 29.35 4.86 -58.52
C SER A 32 28.24 5.91 -58.37
N THR A 33 28.68 7.18 -58.28
CA THR A 33 28.15 8.42 -58.93
C THR A 33 26.66 8.82 -58.78
N GLY A 34 26.26 10.06 -58.50
CA GLY A 34 26.94 11.36 -58.39
C GLY A 34 25.93 12.52 -58.40
N GLY A 35 26.39 13.74 -58.05
CA GLY A 35 25.71 15.04 -58.32
C GLY A 35 25.27 15.82 -57.07
N GLN A 36 26.18 16.45 -56.31
CA GLN A 36 26.69 17.84 -56.43
C GLN A 36 25.66 18.98 -56.31
N ALA A 37 25.79 19.77 -55.24
CA ALA A 37 25.97 21.23 -55.31
C ALA A 37 26.66 21.76 -54.02
N GLN A 38 27.88 22.30 -54.20
CA GLN A 38 28.68 23.08 -53.24
C GLN A 38 28.12 24.52 -53.15
N THR A 39 28.36 25.33 -52.10
CA THR A 39 29.61 25.99 -51.67
C THR A 39 29.32 26.71 -50.32
N GLY A 40 30.22 26.93 -49.35
CA GLY A 40 31.69 26.88 -49.32
C GLY A 40 32.23 27.05 -47.88
N ALA A 41 33.56 26.92 -47.78
CA ALA A 41 34.48 26.87 -46.62
C ALA A 41 34.35 28.06 -45.63
N ALA A 42 34.81 28.00 -44.36
CA ALA A 42 36.18 27.72 -43.92
C ALA A 42 36.30 27.41 -42.42
N SER A 43 37.54 27.10 -42.02
CA SER A 43 38.06 26.50 -40.80
C SER A 43 38.20 27.42 -39.58
N ASP A 44 38.54 26.75 -38.48
CA ASP A 44 39.42 27.15 -37.38
C ASP A 44 38.87 27.69 -36.05
N GLN A 45 39.24 26.93 -35.01
CA GLN A 45 39.88 27.32 -33.75
C GLN A 45 39.14 28.18 -32.72
N ALA A 46 39.10 27.57 -31.54
CA ALA A 46 39.03 28.13 -30.19
C ALA A 46 39.39 29.61 -30.03
N VAL A 47 38.46 30.38 -29.47
CA VAL A 47 38.76 31.59 -28.70
C VAL A 47 37.84 31.64 -27.48
N ALA A 48 38.45 32.00 -26.35
CA ALA A 48 37.84 32.21 -25.05
C ALA A 48 36.88 33.40 -25.05
N ASP A 49 35.68 33.22 -24.48
CA ASP A 49 34.77 34.33 -24.20
C ASP A 49 35.10 34.97 -22.84
N SER A 50 35.71 36.15 -22.94
CA SER A 50 35.72 37.18 -21.91
C SER A 50 34.40 37.93 -21.94
N ASP A 51 33.61 37.82 -20.87
CA ASP A 51 32.31 38.47 -20.78
C ASP A 51 32.35 39.58 -19.72
N ALA A 52 32.50 40.82 -20.19
CA ALA A 52 32.40 42.03 -19.40
C ALA A 52 31.73 43.15 -20.23
N SER A 53 30.42 43.29 -20.09
CA SER A 53 29.76 44.61 -20.12
C SER A 53 28.40 44.53 -19.43
N ALA A 54 28.26 45.28 -18.35
CA ALA A 54 27.00 45.56 -17.68
C ALA A 54 26.11 46.46 -18.55
N THR A 55 24.79 46.22 -18.52
CA THR A 55 23.74 47.15 -18.04
C THR A 55 22.37 46.62 -18.44
N SER A 56 21.53 46.25 -17.47
CA SER A 56 20.11 46.66 -17.42
C SER A 56 19.50 46.14 -16.13
N ASP A 57 18.94 47.05 -15.35
CA ASP A 57 18.05 46.78 -14.22
C ASP A 57 17.00 45.72 -14.57
N ALA A 58 16.97 44.64 -13.81
CA ALA A 58 15.88 43.68 -13.80
C ALA A 58 15.64 43.21 -12.36
N THR A 59 14.68 43.86 -11.70
CA THR A 59 14.05 43.49 -10.43
C THR A 59 13.12 42.28 -10.57
N GLY A 60 13.49 41.29 -11.38
CA GLY A 60 12.80 39.99 -11.46
C GLY A 60 13.42 38.99 -10.49
N PRO A 61 12.66 37.98 -9.98
CA PRO A 61 13.24 36.92 -9.18
C PRO A 61 14.30 36.21 -10.01
N VAL A 62 15.55 36.27 -9.54
CA VAL A 62 16.66 35.50 -10.11
C VAL A 62 16.26 34.04 -10.00
N ARG A 63 15.90 33.40 -11.13
CA ARG A 63 15.72 31.96 -11.17
C ARG A 63 17.08 31.33 -10.84
N ILE A 64 17.20 30.81 -9.63
CA ILE A 64 18.26 29.88 -9.25
C ILE A 64 18.15 28.73 -10.23
N THR A 65 19.06 28.64 -11.20
CA THR A 65 19.15 27.46 -12.07
C THR A 65 19.38 26.27 -11.15
N GLY A 66 18.36 25.43 -10.98
CA GLY A 66 18.32 24.34 -10.00
C GLY A 66 19.67 23.63 -9.89
N HIS A 67 20.29 23.72 -8.71
CA HIS A 67 21.65 23.22 -8.52
C HIS A 67 21.68 21.68 -8.53
N PHE A 68 20.54 20.98 -8.52
CA PHE A 68 20.46 19.53 -8.73
C PHE A 68 19.33 19.27 -9.74
N GLN A 69 19.60 19.42 -11.03
CA GLN A 69 18.56 19.20 -12.06
C GLN A 69 18.28 17.70 -12.25
N ASP A 70 16.99 17.42 -12.39
CA ASP A 70 16.31 16.24 -12.91
C ASP A 70 17.17 15.44 -13.90
N ARG A 71 17.89 14.43 -13.39
CA ARG A 71 18.71 13.54 -14.22
C ARG A 71 18.43 12.11 -13.83
N ARG A 72 17.22 11.66 -14.15
CA ARG A 72 17.06 10.27 -14.60
C ARG A 72 18.10 10.03 -15.71
N PRO A 73 18.91 8.96 -15.67
CA PRO A 73 19.89 8.71 -16.71
C PRO A 73 19.20 8.79 -18.09
N PRO A 74 19.81 9.47 -19.08
CA PRO A 74 19.20 9.60 -20.39
C PRO A 74 18.92 8.20 -20.93
N LEU A 75 17.63 7.90 -21.11
CA LEU A 75 17.20 6.62 -21.66
C LEU A 75 17.63 6.53 -23.12
N GLN A 76 18.06 5.33 -23.48
CA GLN A 76 18.60 5.01 -24.80
C GLN A 76 17.61 5.35 -25.94
N PRO A 77 18.08 5.44 -27.20
CA PRO A 77 17.31 5.83 -28.40
C PRO A 77 15.99 5.08 -28.70
N TRP A 78 15.62 4.05 -27.93
CA TRP A 78 14.42 3.23 -28.15
C TRP A 78 13.12 3.82 -27.59
N MET A 79 13.12 5.01 -26.98
CA MET A 79 11.92 5.61 -26.37
C MET A 79 10.73 5.83 -27.33
N GLU A 80 10.99 6.14 -28.61
CA GLU A 80 9.91 6.27 -29.61
C GLU A 80 9.21 4.92 -29.87
N SER A 81 9.95 3.80 -29.75
CA SER A 81 9.38 2.45 -29.87
C SER A 81 8.46 2.11 -28.69
N LEU A 82 8.74 2.65 -27.50
CA LEU A 82 7.97 2.40 -26.28
C LEU A 82 6.60 3.11 -26.30
N ALA A 83 6.57 4.37 -26.77
CA ALA A 83 5.32 5.10 -26.96
C ALA A 83 4.41 4.42 -28.00
N ALA A 84 4.99 3.85 -29.05
CA ALA A 84 4.25 3.03 -30.02
C ALA A 84 3.77 1.69 -29.42
N PHE A 85 4.46 1.18 -28.39
CA PHE A 85 4.16 -0.10 -27.75
C PHE A 85 2.96 -0.03 -26.80
N ILE A 86 2.70 1.15 -26.20
CA ILE A 86 1.58 1.38 -25.28
C ILE A 86 0.30 1.86 -25.98
N ASP A 87 0.41 2.54 -27.13
CA ASP A 87 -0.71 3.15 -27.85
C ASP A 87 -1.63 2.10 -28.52
N PRO A 88 -2.89 1.91 -28.06
CA PRO A 88 -3.80 0.92 -28.63
C PRO A 88 -4.13 1.16 -30.12
N LYS A 89 -3.92 2.38 -30.63
CA LYS A 89 -4.10 2.69 -32.06
C LYS A 89 -3.07 2.02 -32.94
N ARG A 90 -1.94 1.59 -32.38
CA ARG A 90 -0.77 1.08 -33.11
C ARG A 90 -0.60 -0.43 -32.98
N ASP A 91 -1.50 -1.13 -32.28
CA ASP A 91 -1.30 -2.55 -31.99
C ASP A 91 -2.51 -3.48 -32.13
N GLY A 92 -3.54 -3.03 -32.86
CA GLY A 92 -4.59 -3.92 -33.35
C GLY A 92 -5.78 -4.11 -32.41
N TRP A 93 -5.96 -3.22 -31.43
CA TRP A 93 -7.06 -3.27 -30.46
C TRP A 93 -8.03 -2.08 -30.63
N PRO A 94 -8.88 -2.08 -31.68
CA PRO A 94 -9.81 -0.98 -31.93
C PRO A 94 -10.86 -0.82 -30.82
N SER A 95 -11.20 -1.89 -30.09
CA SER A 95 -12.08 -1.85 -28.91
C SER A 95 -11.52 -0.94 -27.82
N GLU A 96 -10.22 -0.97 -27.56
CA GLU A 96 -9.60 -0.09 -26.54
C GLU A 96 -9.53 1.37 -26.99
N VAL A 97 -9.44 1.62 -28.30
CA VAL A 97 -9.59 2.98 -28.85
C VAL A 97 -11.02 3.49 -28.63
N VAL A 98 -12.04 2.64 -28.83
CA VAL A 98 -13.44 2.98 -28.53
C VAL A 98 -13.61 3.24 -27.03
N ALA A 99 -13.10 2.37 -26.16
CA ALA A 99 -13.21 2.52 -24.71
C ALA A 99 -12.67 3.88 -24.23
N GLN A 100 -11.45 4.25 -24.65
CA GLN A 100 -10.85 5.54 -24.32
C GLN A 100 -11.69 6.73 -24.82
N ARG A 101 -12.30 6.60 -26.01
CA ARG A 101 -13.18 7.63 -26.57
C ARG A 101 -14.51 7.73 -25.83
N THR A 102 -15.16 6.60 -25.54
CA THR A 102 -16.39 6.53 -24.75
C THR A 102 -16.16 7.17 -23.38
N HIS A 103 -15.10 6.79 -22.68
CA HIS A 103 -14.75 7.40 -21.40
C HIS A 103 -14.59 8.92 -21.52
N SER A 104 -13.79 9.39 -22.48
CA SER A 104 -13.55 10.82 -22.69
C SER A 104 -14.84 11.61 -23.00
N ILE A 105 -15.71 11.07 -23.85
CA ILE A 105 -16.96 11.72 -24.27
C ILE A 105 -17.96 11.77 -23.12
N LEU A 106 -18.16 10.65 -22.43
CA LEU A 106 -19.10 10.57 -21.31
C LEU A 106 -18.63 11.43 -20.15
N HIS A 107 -17.33 11.39 -19.80
CA HIS A 107 -16.78 12.27 -18.77
C HIS A 107 -16.96 13.75 -19.16
N ALA A 108 -16.68 14.15 -20.40
CA ALA A 108 -16.87 15.54 -20.83
C ALA A 108 -18.34 15.97 -20.75
N TRP A 109 -19.28 15.09 -21.13
CA TRP A 109 -20.72 15.39 -21.10
C TRP A 109 -21.29 15.41 -19.68
N LEU A 110 -21.06 14.34 -18.91
CA LEU A 110 -21.65 14.17 -17.59
C LEU A 110 -21.03 15.07 -16.51
N SER A 111 -19.82 15.61 -16.74
CA SER A 111 -19.22 16.64 -15.87
C SER A 111 -19.54 18.08 -16.31
N SER A 112 -20.27 18.27 -17.42
CA SER A 112 -20.64 19.61 -17.91
C SER A 112 -21.83 20.19 -17.15
N PRO A 113 -22.01 21.53 -17.12
CA PRO A 113 -23.18 22.16 -16.51
C PRO A 113 -24.52 21.63 -17.03
N ARG A 114 -25.56 21.80 -16.22
CA ARG A 114 -26.95 21.38 -16.51
C ARG A 114 -27.43 21.84 -17.89
N GLY A 115 -28.20 21.00 -18.57
CA GLY A 115 -28.72 21.26 -19.92
C GLY A 115 -27.75 20.92 -21.07
N SER A 116 -26.59 20.31 -20.80
CA SER A 116 -25.67 19.84 -21.84
C SER A 116 -26.17 18.55 -22.50
N ALA A 117 -26.01 18.44 -23.82
CA ALA A 117 -26.45 17.29 -24.60
C ALA A 117 -25.26 16.44 -25.08
N PRO A 118 -25.41 15.10 -25.15
CA PRO A 118 -24.35 14.25 -25.68
C PRO A 118 -24.17 14.46 -27.19
N PRO A 119 -23.01 14.12 -27.77
CA PRO A 119 -22.81 14.18 -29.22
C PRO A 119 -23.81 13.28 -29.95
N GLY A 120 -24.45 13.80 -31.00
CA GLY A 120 -25.47 13.05 -31.76
C GLY A 120 -26.89 13.12 -31.16
N ALA A 121 -27.11 14.00 -30.18
CA ALA A 121 -28.38 14.25 -29.47
C ALA A 121 -29.63 14.24 -30.36
N ASP A 122 -29.56 14.83 -31.55
CA ASP A 122 -30.69 14.93 -32.49
C ASP A 122 -31.21 13.56 -32.98
N THR A 123 -30.42 12.49 -32.80
CA THR A 123 -30.74 11.13 -33.25
C THR A 123 -30.74 10.10 -32.13
N LEU A 124 -30.67 10.54 -30.87
CA LEU A 124 -30.56 9.69 -29.69
C LEU A 124 -31.90 9.10 -29.27
N THR A 125 -31.98 7.79 -29.16
CA THR A 125 -33.04 7.06 -28.45
C THR A 125 -32.56 6.69 -27.05
N CYS A 126 -33.39 6.94 -26.03
CA CYS A 126 -33.01 6.67 -24.64
C CYS A 126 -34.19 6.04 -23.90
N SER A 127 -33.92 5.11 -22.99
CA SER A 127 -34.94 4.63 -22.04
C SER A 127 -35.01 5.58 -20.83
N ASP A 128 -36.06 5.48 -20.00
CA ASP A 128 -36.11 6.28 -18.77
C ASP A 128 -34.94 5.90 -17.85
N LEU A 129 -34.11 6.88 -17.44
CA LEU A 129 -32.93 6.66 -16.60
C LEU A 129 -33.26 6.12 -15.21
N LEU A 130 -34.48 6.35 -14.73
CA LEU A 130 -34.91 6.08 -13.35
C LEU A 130 -35.90 4.92 -13.20
N GLY A 131 -36.29 4.26 -14.30
CA GLY A 131 -37.09 3.03 -14.23
C GLY A 131 -38.28 3.08 -13.26
N GLY A 132 -39.21 4.02 -13.39
CA GLY A 132 -40.48 3.95 -12.66
C GLY A 132 -40.34 3.88 -11.12
N ARG A 133 -41.08 2.96 -10.46
CA ARG A 133 -41.10 2.81 -8.99
C ARG A 133 -39.80 2.17 -8.48
N THR A 134 -39.15 2.80 -7.51
CA THR A 134 -38.05 2.21 -6.73
C THR A 134 -38.60 1.27 -5.67
N GLU A 135 -37.84 0.22 -5.36
CA GLU A 135 -37.98 -0.63 -4.19
C GLU A 135 -37.02 -0.13 -3.10
N VAL A 136 -37.53 0.00 -1.87
CA VAL A 136 -36.70 0.35 -0.71
C VAL A 136 -36.09 -0.95 -0.18
N LEU A 137 -34.78 -1.07 -0.28
CA LEU A 137 -34.04 -2.22 0.27
C LEU A 137 -33.78 -2.04 1.77
N ARG A 138 -33.51 -0.81 2.21
CA ARG A 138 -33.26 -0.46 3.61
C ARG A 138 -33.62 0.99 3.88
N ASP A 139 -34.26 1.26 5.02
CA ASP A 139 -34.58 2.62 5.48
C ASP A 139 -34.60 2.67 7.02
N ASP A 140 -33.52 3.22 7.60
CA ASP A 140 -33.36 3.35 9.05
C ASP A 140 -32.83 4.75 9.44
N ALA A 141 -32.29 4.91 10.65
CA ALA A 141 -31.76 6.20 11.11
C ALA A 141 -30.46 6.64 10.41
N LEU A 142 -29.71 5.71 9.81
CA LEU A 142 -28.41 5.92 9.20
C LEU A 142 -28.52 6.01 7.67
N LEU A 143 -29.19 5.05 7.03
CA LEU A 143 -29.18 4.80 5.60
C LEU A 143 -30.59 4.73 5.00
N LEU A 144 -30.75 5.30 3.81
CA LEU A 144 -31.85 4.98 2.89
C LEU A 144 -31.22 4.40 1.62
N LEU A 145 -31.57 3.17 1.29
CA LEU A 145 -31.11 2.44 0.12
C LEU A 145 -32.29 2.02 -0.74
N GLU A 146 -32.25 2.41 -2.01
CA GLU A 146 -33.29 2.13 -3.00
C GLU A 146 -32.69 1.52 -4.26
N ARG A 147 -33.41 0.58 -4.87
CA ARG A 147 -33.06 -0.04 -6.15
C ARG A 147 -34.23 0.10 -7.12
N ALA A 148 -33.94 0.36 -8.40
CA ALA A 148 -34.95 0.33 -9.46
C ALA A 148 -34.79 -0.93 -10.33
N ALA A 149 -35.91 -1.54 -10.71
CA ALA A 149 -35.93 -2.57 -11.73
C ALA A 149 -35.62 -1.98 -13.12
N ALA A 150 -35.02 -2.78 -14.01
CA ALA A 150 -34.68 -2.36 -15.36
C ALA A 150 -35.90 -1.74 -16.09
N PRO A 151 -35.77 -0.56 -16.71
CA PRO A 151 -36.90 0.16 -17.28
C PRO A 151 -37.53 -0.55 -18.49
N ALA A 152 -38.82 -0.28 -18.71
CA ALA A 152 -39.44 -0.51 -20.02
C ALA A 152 -39.00 0.58 -21.02
N LEU A 153 -38.62 0.14 -22.22
CA LEU A 153 -38.28 0.98 -23.38
C LEU A 153 -39.55 1.64 -23.91
N ASP A 154 -39.88 2.85 -23.47
CA ASP A 154 -40.88 3.67 -24.17
C ASP A 154 -40.78 5.13 -23.71
N GLN A 155 -40.02 5.99 -24.42
CA GLN A 155 -40.30 7.41 -24.81
C GLN A 155 -39.00 8.18 -25.24
N PRO A 156 -39.06 9.19 -26.14
CA PRO A 156 -37.91 9.57 -26.98
C PRO A 156 -37.11 10.84 -26.59
N GLY A 157 -35.80 10.84 -26.91
CA GLY A 157 -35.02 12.03 -27.32
C GLY A 157 -34.03 12.63 -26.31
N ALA A 158 -32.94 13.23 -26.80
CA ALA A 158 -31.88 13.83 -25.97
C ALA A 158 -32.36 14.93 -25.00
N ALA A 159 -33.43 15.65 -25.33
CA ALA A 159 -34.00 16.67 -24.43
C ALA A 159 -34.64 16.04 -23.18
N ALA A 160 -35.32 14.89 -23.33
CA ALA A 160 -35.90 14.17 -22.19
C ALA A 160 -34.80 13.59 -21.29
N LEU A 161 -33.75 13.03 -21.90
CA LEU A 161 -32.57 12.54 -21.20
C LEU A 161 -31.87 13.65 -20.40
N SER A 162 -31.59 14.81 -21.02
CA SER A 162 -31.01 15.97 -20.32
C SER A 162 -31.88 16.40 -19.15
N THR A 163 -33.20 16.50 -19.35
CA THR A 163 -34.15 16.90 -18.29
C THR A 163 -34.11 15.93 -17.11
N ARG A 164 -34.02 14.62 -17.37
CA ARG A 164 -33.93 13.57 -16.35
C ARG A 164 -32.61 13.62 -15.58
N LEU A 165 -31.49 13.78 -16.28
CA LEU A 165 -30.18 13.96 -15.64
C LEU A 165 -30.15 15.23 -14.80
N ASP A 166 -30.71 16.34 -15.28
CA ASP A 166 -30.79 17.59 -14.53
C ASP A 166 -31.64 17.43 -13.25
N ALA A 167 -32.72 16.64 -13.32
CA ALA A 167 -33.55 16.31 -12.16
C ALA A 167 -32.81 15.42 -11.14
N LEU A 168 -32.03 14.43 -11.61
CA LEU A 168 -31.15 13.62 -10.77
C LEU A 168 -30.06 14.47 -10.10
N PHE A 169 -29.41 15.33 -10.87
CA PHE A 169 -28.37 16.24 -10.36
C PHE A 169 -28.94 17.34 -9.46
N ALA A 170 -30.26 17.55 -9.46
CA ALA A 170 -30.93 18.42 -8.49
C ALA A 170 -31.07 17.78 -7.10
N SER A 171 -30.88 16.47 -6.96
CA SER A 171 -30.80 15.79 -5.67
C SER A 171 -29.49 16.05 -4.92
N PHE A 172 -28.49 16.64 -5.59
CA PHE A 172 -27.21 17.02 -5.00
C PHE A 172 -27.14 18.53 -4.74
N ALA A 173 -26.44 18.93 -3.67
CA ALA A 173 -26.24 20.33 -3.30
C ALA A 173 -25.34 21.08 -4.29
N ALA A 174 -24.43 20.37 -4.96
CA ALA A 174 -23.57 20.84 -6.03
C ALA A 174 -23.57 19.83 -7.19
N HIS A 175 -22.91 20.15 -8.30
CA HIS A 175 -22.72 19.16 -9.36
C HIS A 175 -21.98 17.92 -8.78
N PRO A 176 -22.51 16.70 -8.95
CA PRO A 176 -21.89 15.52 -8.34
C PRO A 176 -20.51 15.22 -8.96
N ALA A 177 -19.66 14.59 -8.16
CA ALA A 177 -18.47 13.91 -8.65
C ALA A 177 -18.88 12.69 -9.49
N LEU A 178 -18.06 12.34 -10.48
CA LEU A 178 -18.33 11.24 -11.41
C LEU A 178 -17.14 10.26 -11.41
N ALA A 179 -17.43 8.99 -11.16
CA ALA A 179 -16.55 7.88 -11.51
C ALA A 179 -17.17 7.07 -12.67
N LEU A 180 -16.34 6.70 -13.64
CA LEU A 180 -16.77 6.08 -14.89
C LEU A 180 -15.85 4.92 -15.28
N GLU A 181 -16.43 3.75 -15.50
CA GLU A 181 -15.72 2.55 -15.96
C GLU A 181 -16.35 2.05 -17.26
N VAL A 182 -15.54 1.62 -18.23
CA VAL A 182 -16.06 1.02 -19.48
C VAL A 182 -15.90 -0.49 -19.39
N LEU A 183 -16.96 -1.20 -19.05
CA LEU A 183 -16.92 -2.64 -18.74
C LEU A 183 -16.80 -3.53 -19.97
N ALA A 184 -17.37 -3.14 -21.11
CA ALA A 184 -17.38 -3.94 -22.33
C ALA A 184 -17.40 -3.05 -23.58
N VAL A 185 -16.84 -3.56 -24.68
CA VAL A 185 -16.90 -2.94 -26.00
C VAL A 185 -17.11 -4.01 -27.07
N ASP A 186 -18.26 -3.97 -27.72
CA ASP A 186 -18.65 -4.92 -28.77
C ASP A 186 -18.76 -4.19 -30.12
N LYS A 187 -18.24 -4.82 -31.17
CA LYS A 187 -18.37 -4.31 -32.53
C LYS A 187 -19.67 -4.82 -33.15
N LEU A 188 -20.60 -3.92 -33.44
CA LEU A 188 -21.88 -4.28 -34.09
C LEU A 188 -21.76 -4.28 -35.62
N ALA A 189 -21.06 -3.27 -36.17
CA ALA A 189 -20.86 -3.09 -37.61
C ALA A 189 -19.52 -2.36 -37.87
N PRO A 190 -19.06 -2.18 -39.13
CA PRO A 190 -17.77 -1.50 -39.40
C PRO A 190 -17.59 -0.13 -38.72
N ASN A 191 -18.67 0.63 -38.57
CA ASN A 191 -18.71 1.94 -37.92
C ASN A 191 -19.79 2.00 -36.83
N SER A 192 -20.10 0.88 -36.17
CA SER A 192 -21.10 0.87 -35.09
C SER A 192 -20.62 -0.02 -33.95
N TRP A 193 -20.75 0.49 -32.73
CA TRP A 193 -20.16 -0.10 -31.53
C TRP A 193 -21.14 -0.04 -30.37
N ARG A 194 -21.08 -1.03 -29.50
CA ARG A 194 -21.81 -1.07 -28.25
C ARG A 194 -20.83 -1.02 -27.10
N THR A 195 -21.12 -0.21 -26.08
CA THR A 195 -20.31 -0.14 -24.87
C THR A 195 -21.18 -0.30 -23.65
N ARG A 196 -20.75 -1.11 -22.68
CA ARG A 196 -21.34 -1.14 -21.34
C ARG A 196 -20.50 -0.31 -20.40
N VAL A 197 -21.10 0.57 -19.64
CA VAL A 197 -20.40 1.45 -18.69
C VAL A 197 -21.05 1.36 -17.31
N ARG A 198 -20.24 1.55 -16.26
CA ARG A 198 -20.71 1.81 -14.90
C ARG A 198 -20.46 3.28 -14.59
N CYS A 199 -21.50 3.97 -14.14
CA CYS A 199 -21.46 5.38 -13.73
C CYS A 199 -21.80 5.46 -12.24
N ARG A 200 -20.93 6.12 -11.46
CA ARG A 200 -21.19 6.47 -10.06
C ARG A 200 -21.17 7.98 -9.92
N PHE A 201 -22.26 8.54 -9.38
CA PHE A 201 -22.38 9.96 -9.03
C PHE A 201 -22.42 10.09 -7.52
N SER A 202 -21.62 10.98 -6.94
CA SER A 202 -21.59 11.18 -5.49
C SER A 202 -21.44 12.65 -5.09
N GLY A 203 -21.92 12.98 -3.89
CA GLY A 203 -21.82 14.33 -3.33
C GLY A 203 -22.75 14.56 -2.15
N ALA A 204 -22.75 15.78 -1.61
CA ALA A 204 -23.70 16.19 -0.58
C ALA A 204 -25.13 16.26 -1.15
N ALA A 205 -26.11 15.81 -0.38
CA ALA A 205 -27.53 15.82 -0.76
C ALA A 205 -28.16 17.22 -0.64
N ALA A 206 -29.05 17.58 -1.57
CA ALA A 206 -29.68 18.90 -1.62
C ALA A 206 -30.66 19.20 -0.47
N GLN A 207 -31.39 18.19 0.02
CA GLN A 207 -32.42 18.35 1.07
C GLN A 207 -31.85 18.54 2.49
N ALA A 208 -30.51 18.52 2.66
CA ALA A 208 -29.86 18.66 3.96
C ALA A 208 -29.66 20.13 4.42
N GLN A 209 -30.04 21.12 3.60
CA GLN A 209 -29.78 22.55 3.89
C GLN A 209 -30.65 23.18 4.99
N ASP A 210 -31.71 22.51 5.46
CA ASP A 210 -32.65 23.05 6.45
C ASP A 210 -32.39 22.58 7.90
N ARG A 211 -31.30 21.81 8.12
CA ARG A 211 -30.81 21.47 9.47
C ARG A 211 -29.57 22.30 9.76
N SER A 212 -29.50 22.89 10.94
CA SER A 212 -28.37 23.66 11.46
C SER A 212 -27.12 22.81 11.75
N GLU A 213 -26.93 21.69 11.04
CA GLU A 213 -25.87 20.71 11.28
C GLU A 213 -24.77 20.88 10.23
N GLU A 214 -23.52 20.98 10.69
CA GLU A 214 -22.34 21.32 9.89
C GLU A 214 -21.83 20.16 8.99
N SER A 215 -22.51 19.00 8.95
CA SER A 215 -22.14 17.84 8.14
C SER A 215 -23.34 17.34 7.31
N PRO A 216 -23.37 17.59 5.98
CA PRO A 216 -24.53 17.27 5.16
C PRO A 216 -24.61 15.77 4.85
N ALA A 217 -25.84 15.25 4.80
CA ALA A 217 -26.14 13.92 4.26
C ALA A 217 -25.44 13.70 2.91
N ARG A 218 -24.91 12.49 2.68
CA ARG A 218 -24.22 12.13 1.44
C ARG A 218 -25.09 11.23 0.58
N LEU A 219 -25.11 11.52 -0.72
CA LEU A 219 -25.85 10.80 -1.73
C LEU A 219 -24.88 10.12 -2.70
N GLN A 220 -25.18 8.87 -3.04
CA GLN A 220 -24.59 8.14 -4.16
C GLN A 220 -25.71 7.65 -5.08
N LEU A 221 -25.49 7.81 -6.38
CA LEU A 221 -26.27 7.15 -7.43
C LEU A 221 -25.33 6.24 -8.22
N LEU A 222 -25.68 4.97 -8.34
CA LEU A 222 -24.90 3.98 -9.07
C LEU A 222 -25.76 3.40 -10.20
N GLY A 223 -25.23 3.31 -11.42
CA GLY A 223 -25.96 2.69 -12.52
C GLY A 223 -25.05 2.10 -13.59
N GLN A 224 -25.51 1.02 -14.21
CA GLN A 224 -24.88 0.46 -15.40
C GLN A 224 -25.70 0.80 -16.64
N TRP A 225 -25.05 1.30 -17.69
CA TRP A 225 -25.71 1.68 -18.94
C TRP A 225 -25.09 0.93 -20.13
N GLU A 226 -25.92 0.56 -21.09
CA GLU A 226 -25.52 0.11 -22.42
C GLU A 226 -25.72 1.24 -23.42
N LEU A 227 -24.69 1.53 -24.21
CA LEU A 227 -24.68 2.63 -25.18
C LEU A 227 -24.33 2.12 -26.58
N THR A 228 -25.08 2.57 -27.59
CA THR A 228 -24.79 2.30 -29.00
C THR A 228 -24.24 3.55 -29.68
N TRP A 229 -23.11 3.44 -30.37
CA TRP A 229 -22.38 4.52 -31.01
C TRP A 229 -22.24 4.30 -32.52
N ASP A 230 -22.41 5.36 -33.31
CA ASP A 230 -22.14 5.36 -34.75
C ASP A 230 -20.93 6.24 -35.11
N GLY A 231 -20.11 5.73 -36.03
CA GLY A 231 -18.89 6.37 -36.53
C GLY A 231 -17.64 5.50 -36.29
N PRO A 232 -16.55 5.72 -37.06
CA PRO A 232 -15.31 5.01 -36.80
C PRO A 232 -14.67 5.54 -35.51
N PRO A 233 -14.06 4.68 -34.68
CA PRO A 233 -13.52 5.05 -33.36
C PRO A 233 -12.46 6.16 -33.40
N ALA A 234 -11.74 6.23 -34.52
CA ALA A 234 -10.68 7.21 -34.75
C ALA A 234 -11.17 8.54 -35.35
N ALA A 235 -12.41 8.61 -35.87
CA ALA A 235 -12.94 9.87 -36.38
C ALA A 235 -13.31 10.81 -35.24
N MET A 236 -13.13 12.11 -35.50
CA MET A 236 -13.10 13.17 -34.50
C MET A 236 -14.38 13.33 -33.64
N ARG A 237 -15.52 12.69 -33.99
CA ARG A 237 -16.83 12.82 -33.30
C ARG A 237 -17.77 11.61 -33.56
N PRO A 238 -17.69 10.48 -32.82
CA PRO A 238 -18.74 9.46 -32.86
C PRO A 238 -20.05 10.01 -32.27
N ALA A 239 -21.19 9.56 -32.80
CA ALA A 239 -22.52 9.98 -32.37
C ALA A 239 -23.16 8.91 -31.49
N LEU A 240 -23.65 9.31 -30.30
CA LEU A 240 -24.43 8.43 -29.44
C LEU A 240 -25.82 8.24 -30.05
N LYS A 241 -26.20 6.98 -30.30
CA LYS A 241 -27.47 6.60 -30.93
C LYS A 241 -28.48 6.07 -29.94
N GLU A 242 -28.02 5.29 -28.97
CA GLU A 242 -28.89 4.62 -28.02
C GLU A 242 -28.27 4.64 -26.62
N LEU A 243 -29.09 4.84 -25.58
CA LEU A 243 -28.71 4.65 -24.18
C LEU A 243 -29.81 3.84 -23.47
N VAL A 244 -29.43 2.70 -22.91
CA VAL A 244 -30.31 1.80 -22.14
C VAL A 244 -29.69 1.61 -20.75
N PRO A 245 -30.33 2.11 -19.68
CA PRO A 245 -29.91 1.82 -18.32
C PRO A 245 -30.31 0.38 -17.96
N LEU A 246 -29.37 -0.37 -17.38
CA LEU A 246 -29.50 -1.76 -17.00
C LEU A 246 -29.83 -1.91 -15.52
N THR A 247 -29.17 -1.12 -14.67
CA THR A 247 -29.36 -1.10 -13.22
C THR A 247 -29.29 0.32 -12.68
N PHE A 248 -29.96 0.55 -11.55
CA PHE A 248 -29.90 1.79 -10.81
C PHE A 248 -30.08 1.54 -9.31
N GLU A 249 -29.17 2.09 -8.52
CA GLU A 249 -29.23 2.12 -7.06
C GLU A 249 -28.98 3.53 -6.55
N ARG A 250 -29.64 3.86 -5.44
CA ARG A 250 -29.50 5.12 -4.73
C ARG A 250 -29.25 4.83 -3.26
N ALA A 251 -28.12 5.33 -2.75
CA ALA A 251 -27.77 5.28 -1.34
C ALA A 251 -27.69 6.70 -0.76
N LEU A 252 -28.44 6.96 0.30
CA LEU A 252 -28.42 8.22 1.03
C LEU A 252 -28.07 7.95 2.50
N PHE A 253 -26.85 8.31 2.89
CA PHE A 253 -26.47 8.36 4.29
C PHE A 253 -26.90 9.70 4.87
N ARG A 254 -27.68 9.65 5.95
CA ARG A 254 -28.11 10.85 6.70
C ARG A 254 -26.92 11.49 7.43
N LEU A 255 -25.99 10.65 7.88
CA LEU A 255 -24.66 11.00 8.38
C LEU A 255 -23.65 9.95 7.85
N PRO A 256 -22.46 10.33 7.38
CA PRO A 256 -21.43 9.36 7.00
C PRO A 256 -21.00 8.49 8.21
N PRO A 257 -21.05 7.16 8.10
CA PRO A 257 -20.71 6.23 9.18
C PRO A 257 -19.21 6.21 9.50
N PHE A 258 -18.33 6.66 8.59
CA PHE A 258 -16.89 6.69 8.84
C PHE A 258 -16.29 8.07 8.69
N ALA A 259 -15.36 8.40 9.59
CA ALA A 259 -14.62 9.65 9.60
C ALA A 259 -13.15 9.41 9.95
N ALA A 260 -12.21 10.05 9.24
CA ALA A 260 -10.80 9.91 9.57
C ALA A 260 -10.46 10.52 10.95
N LEU A 261 -9.72 9.78 11.78
CA LEU A 261 -9.19 10.31 13.04
C LEU A 261 -8.00 11.25 12.80
N PRO A 262 -7.91 12.37 13.53
CA PRO A 262 -6.77 13.26 13.43
C PRO A 262 -5.52 12.67 14.09
N ALA A 263 -4.35 13.04 13.58
CA ALA A 263 -3.04 12.60 14.11
C ALA A 263 -2.83 12.89 15.61
N ALA A 264 -3.56 13.86 16.18
CA ALA A 264 -3.51 14.19 17.60
C ALA A 264 -4.04 13.06 18.51
N GLU A 265 -4.81 12.11 17.99
CA GLU A 265 -5.27 10.93 18.75
C GLU A 265 -4.13 9.95 19.05
N PHE A 266 -3.00 10.04 18.34
CA PHE A 266 -1.83 9.19 18.50
C PHE A 266 -0.75 9.80 19.42
N GLY A 267 -1.17 10.58 20.42
CA GLY A 267 -0.29 11.24 21.38
C GLY A 267 0.23 12.61 20.90
N ALA A 268 1.42 13.03 21.35
CA ALA A 268 2.07 14.26 20.88
C ALA A 268 2.51 14.12 19.41
N GLY A 269 1.55 14.09 18.48
CA GLY A 269 1.53 13.52 17.11
C GLY A 269 2.66 13.84 16.13
N ARG A 270 3.76 14.43 16.58
CA ARG A 270 5.01 14.63 15.84
C ARG A 270 5.58 13.32 15.28
N HIS A 271 5.65 12.25 16.07
CA HIS A 271 6.16 10.95 15.60
C HIS A 271 5.24 10.30 14.55
N PHE A 272 3.92 10.37 14.78
CA PHE A 272 2.92 9.87 13.84
C PHE A 272 3.02 10.60 12.50
N LEU A 273 2.96 11.93 12.50
CA LEU A 273 3.03 12.71 11.27
C LEU A 273 4.33 12.41 10.52
N ARG A 274 5.46 12.32 11.24
CA ARG A 274 6.79 12.06 10.66
C ARG A 274 6.88 10.72 9.93
N ASP A 275 6.40 9.65 10.55
CA ASP A 275 6.64 8.29 10.06
C ASP A 275 5.46 7.75 9.26
N LEU A 276 4.24 8.12 9.64
CA LEU A 276 2.98 7.53 9.18
C LEU A 276 2.03 8.53 8.53
N GLY A 277 2.31 9.84 8.61
CA GLY A 277 1.49 10.89 8.00
C GLY A 277 1.63 11.00 6.47
N ALA A 278 2.58 10.29 5.87
CA ALA A 278 2.87 10.29 4.44
C ALA A 278 2.86 8.85 3.90
N GLY A 279 2.38 8.68 2.67
CA GLY A 279 2.41 7.38 1.97
C GLY A 279 3.78 7.02 1.41
N ASN A 280 3.98 5.74 1.11
CA ASN A 280 5.19 5.22 0.47
C ASN A 280 5.60 5.96 -0.81
N LEU A 281 4.66 6.36 -1.68
CA LEU A 281 4.99 7.14 -2.89
C LEU A 281 5.53 8.55 -2.56
N GLN A 282 4.99 9.18 -1.52
CA GLN A 282 5.42 10.49 -1.05
C GLN A 282 6.82 10.40 -0.43
N ALA A 283 7.07 9.31 0.31
CA ALA A 283 8.35 8.95 0.92
C ALA A 283 9.37 8.40 -0.09
N ALA A 284 8.96 8.06 -1.31
CA ALA A 284 9.81 7.34 -2.26
C ALA A 284 11.09 8.10 -2.60
N GLY A 285 12.19 7.34 -2.68
CA GLY A 285 13.55 7.87 -2.81
C GLY A 285 14.12 8.46 -1.53
N ARG A 286 13.33 8.73 -0.47
CA ARG A 286 13.83 9.34 0.78
C ARG A 286 14.26 8.31 1.82
N ARG A 287 14.66 7.13 1.39
CA ARG A 287 15.13 6.02 2.24
C ARG A 287 16.49 5.54 1.80
N ASP A 288 17.22 4.89 2.69
CA ASP A 288 18.48 4.25 2.30
C ASP A 288 18.17 3.16 1.27
N ARG A 289 18.86 3.20 0.14
CA ARG A 289 18.77 2.28 -0.99
C ARG A 289 19.06 0.83 -0.63
N LEU A 290 19.73 0.57 0.50
CA LEU A 290 19.84 -0.78 1.08
C LEU A 290 18.47 -1.37 1.47
N HIS A 291 17.49 -0.51 1.72
CA HIS A 291 16.10 -0.84 1.95
C HIS A 291 15.27 -0.24 0.83
N PRO A 292 15.25 -0.90 -0.35
CA PRO A 292 14.46 -0.40 -1.45
C PRO A 292 13.00 -0.26 -1.02
N ASP A 293 12.39 0.82 -1.48
CA ASP A 293 10.96 1.05 -1.31
C ASP A 293 10.20 -0.20 -1.76
N SER A 294 9.36 -0.79 -0.89
CA SER A 294 8.35 -1.73 -1.37
C SER A 294 7.45 -0.96 -2.32
N PHE A 295 7.63 -1.17 -3.62
CA PHE A 295 6.88 -0.42 -4.64
C PHE A 295 5.38 -0.73 -4.58
N LEU A 296 4.99 -1.81 -3.89
CA LEU A 296 3.61 -2.19 -3.59
C LEU A 296 3.16 -1.76 -2.20
N GLY A 297 4.05 -1.30 -1.31
CA GLY A 297 3.67 -0.81 0.02
C GLY A 297 3.10 -1.85 0.97
N MET A 298 3.64 -3.08 0.91
CA MET A 298 3.13 -4.27 1.60
C MET A 298 3.59 -4.35 3.05
N HIS A 299 2.97 -3.56 3.94
CA HIS A 299 3.25 -3.54 5.38
C HIS A 299 1.94 -3.57 6.17
N GLY A 300 1.87 -4.47 7.14
CA GLY A 300 0.70 -4.77 7.95
C GLY A 300 0.64 -4.06 9.30
N LEU A 301 -0.26 -4.56 10.15
CA LEU A 301 -0.52 -4.06 11.50
C LEU A 301 -1.17 -5.17 12.35
N GLY A 302 -1.08 -5.06 13.67
CA GLY A 302 -1.66 -6.04 14.59
C GLY A 302 -2.27 -5.36 15.81
N VAL A 303 -3.40 -5.89 16.25
CA VAL A 303 -4.18 -5.37 17.39
C VAL A 303 -4.09 -6.35 18.55
N GLY A 304 -3.88 -5.86 19.76
CA GLY A 304 -3.85 -6.68 20.98
C GLY A 304 -3.70 -5.87 22.25
N ASP A 305 -4.04 -6.44 23.40
CA ASP A 305 -3.81 -5.85 24.72
C ASP A 305 -2.42 -6.27 25.22
N PHE A 306 -1.37 -5.53 24.83
CA PHE A 306 0.01 -5.98 25.07
C PHE A 306 0.46 -5.78 26.52
N ASP A 307 -0.17 -4.90 27.30
CA ASP A 307 0.17 -4.67 28.70
C ASP A 307 -0.86 -5.22 29.71
N GLY A 308 -1.89 -5.91 29.21
CA GLY A 308 -2.91 -6.57 30.02
C GLY A 308 -3.82 -5.59 30.77
N ASN A 309 -3.94 -4.35 30.29
CA ASN A 309 -4.70 -3.30 30.97
C ASN A 309 -6.20 -3.29 30.60
N GLY A 310 -6.60 -4.15 29.66
CA GLY A 310 -7.95 -4.31 29.19
C GLY A 310 -8.33 -3.49 27.96
N THR A 311 -7.43 -2.65 27.44
CA THR A 311 -7.65 -1.79 26.26
C THR A 311 -6.85 -2.28 25.05
N GLU A 312 -7.33 -2.02 23.84
CA GLU A 312 -6.68 -2.51 22.61
C GLU A 312 -5.56 -1.57 22.17
N ASP A 313 -4.35 -2.10 22.00
CA ASP A 313 -3.20 -1.41 21.46
C ASP A 313 -3.00 -1.73 19.97
N LEU A 314 -2.19 -0.92 19.28
CA LEU A 314 -1.92 -1.06 17.85
C LEU A 314 -0.42 -1.14 17.55
N TYR A 315 0.03 -2.28 17.02
CA TYR A 315 1.35 -2.46 16.42
C TYR A 315 1.32 -2.19 14.91
N VAL A 316 2.32 -1.48 14.39
CA VAL A 316 2.34 -1.00 13.01
C VAL A 316 3.69 -1.30 12.37
N ALA A 317 3.69 -2.19 11.38
CA ALA A 317 4.89 -2.55 10.62
C ALA A 317 5.24 -1.48 9.57
N GLN A 318 6.54 -1.31 9.33
CA GLN A 318 7.07 -0.37 8.34
C GLN A 318 8.05 -1.03 7.36
N ALA A 319 8.30 -0.31 6.28
CA ALA A 319 9.37 -0.64 5.35
C ALA A 319 10.73 -0.59 6.04
N GLY A 320 11.68 -1.34 5.48
CA GLY A 320 13.05 -1.35 5.98
C GLY A 320 13.65 0.04 6.17
N GLY A 321 14.34 0.24 7.28
CA GLY A 321 15.01 1.50 7.65
C GLY A 321 14.13 2.46 8.45
N LEU A 322 12.83 2.16 8.59
CA LEU A 322 11.91 2.88 9.47
C LEU A 322 11.56 2.01 10.68
N PRO A 323 11.49 2.57 11.90
CA PRO A 323 11.15 1.81 13.08
C PRO A 323 9.68 1.42 13.07
N ASN A 324 9.36 0.16 13.29
CA ASN A 324 8.00 -0.27 13.61
C ASN A 324 7.48 0.50 14.84
N ARG A 325 6.16 0.73 14.91
CA ARG A 325 5.51 1.52 15.96
C ARG A 325 4.57 0.68 16.79
N LEU A 326 4.46 1.00 18.08
CA LEU A 326 3.52 0.39 19.01
C LEU A 326 2.82 1.51 19.75
N TYR A 327 1.53 1.68 19.49
CA TYR A 327 0.68 2.66 20.15
C TYR A 327 -0.11 1.99 21.26
N ARG A 328 0.29 2.27 22.49
CA ARG A 328 -0.35 1.76 23.69
C ARG A 328 -1.46 2.70 24.17
N ARG A 329 -2.63 2.17 24.47
CA ARG A 329 -3.77 2.89 25.02
C ARG A 329 -3.78 2.79 26.54
N SER A 330 -4.23 3.85 27.19
CA SER A 330 -4.44 3.86 28.64
C SER A 330 -5.55 4.85 29.00
N ALA A 331 -6.36 4.50 30.00
CA ALA A 331 -7.38 5.38 30.52
C ALA A 331 -6.78 6.49 31.38
N LYS A 332 -7.15 7.74 31.09
CA LYS A 332 -6.78 8.91 31.87
C LYS A 332 -8.05 9.67 32.27
N ALA A 333 -8.09 10.17 33.51
CA ALA A 333 -9.16 11.08 33.93
C ALA A 333 -9.11 12.35 33.07
N ASP A 334 -10.25 12.73 32.49
CA ASP A 334 -10.40 14.03 31.85
C ASP A 334 -10.69 15.09 32.92
N ASP A 335 -9.70 15.95 33.17
CA ASP A 335 -9.78 17.04 34.14
C ASP A 335 -10.95 18.03 33.84
N GLN A 336 -11.57 17.96 32.65
CA GLN A 336 -12.68 18.82 32.25
C GLN A 336 -14.06 18.16 32.20
N ALA A 337 -14.17 16.82 32.26
CA ALA A 337 -15.43 16.13 31.95
C ALA A 337 -15.94 15.14 33.01
N ASP A 338 -15.24 14.90 34.14
CA ASP A 338 -15.58 13.81 35.09
C ASP A 338 -15.73 12.44 34.38
N GLU A 339 -15.11 12.27 33.22
CA GLU A 339 -15.15 11.09 32.35
C GLU A 339 -13.74 10.54 32.11
N LEU A 340 -13.65 9.23 31.86
CA LEU A 340 -12.40 8.58 31.47
C LEU A 340 -12.21 8.70 29.96
N LYS A 341 -11.04 9.20 29.54
CA LYS A 341 -10.64 9.24 28.13
C LYS A 341 -9.44 8.32 27.91
N LEU A 342 -9.50 7.51 26.87
CA LEU A 342 -8.34 6.75 26.43
C LEU A 342 -7.35 7.66 25.68
N VAL A 343 -6.07 7.56 26.05
CA VAL A 343 -4.96 8.29 25.44
C VAL A 343 -3.97 7.29 24.88
N ALA A 344 -3.46 7.55 23.66
CA ALA A 344 -2.43 6.74 23.05
C ALA A 344 -1.02 7.30 23.32
N GLU A 345 -0.06 6.39 23.54
CA GLU A 345 1.37 6.68 23.67
C GLU A 345 2.16 5.76 22.73
N GLU A 346 3.13 6.30 21.99
CA GLU A 346 4.04 5.47 21.18
C GLU A 346 5.18 4.92 22.06
N VAL A 347 5.33 3.59 22.12
CA VAL A 347 6.19 2.92 23.10
C VAL A 347 7.15 1.88 22.50
N ALA A 348 7.20 1.69 21.18
CA ALA A 348 7.90 0.57 20.54
C ALA A 348 9.35 0.40 21.01
N ALA A 349 10.11 1.49 21.09
CA ALA A 349 11.52 1.44 21.49
C ALA A 349 11.70 0.99 22.96
N ARG A 350 10.79 1.38 23.86
CA ARG A 350 10.83 0.96 25.28
C ARG A 350 10.32 -0.46 25.47
N SER A 351 9.41 -0.89 24.60
CA SER A 351 8.91 -2.26 24.51
C SER A 351 9.90 -3.21 23.82
N GLY A 352 10.89 -2.67 23.10
CA GLY A 352 11.90 -3.46 22.39
C GLY A 352 11.39 -4.05 21.08
N VAL A 353 10.49 -3.36 20.38
CA VAL A 353 9.86 -3.82 19.13
C VAL A 353 9.90 -2.78 18.01
N ASP A 354 10.77 -1.77 18.12
CA ASP A 354 11.06 -0.75 17.10
C ASP A 354 12.00 -1.27 15.99
N PHE A 355 11.75 -2.49 15.52
CA PHE A 355 12.56 -3.13 14.49
C PHE A 355 12.64 -2.27 13.23
N LEU A 356 13.80 -2.29 12.60
CA LEU A 356 14.07 -1.55 11.37
C LEU A 356 14.06 -2.47 10.14
N ASP A 357 14.06 -3.78 10.34
CA ASP A 357 13.94 -4.78 9.29
C ASP A 357 12.62 -4.58 8.51
N ASN A 358 12.67 -4.81 7.20
CA ASN A 358 11.48 -4.73 6.35
C ASN A 358 10.44 -5.73 6.85
N THR A 359 9.35 -5.22 7.43
CA THR A 359 8.32 -6.02 8.07
C THR A 359 7.06 -5.99 7.21
N SER A 360 6.61 -7.15 6.75
CA SER A 360 5.41 -7.31 5.92
C SER A 360 4.20 -7.62 6.79
N GLY A 361 3.93 -8.89 7.09
CA GLY A 361 2.83 -9.35 7.93
C GLY A 361 3.09 -9.20 9.42
N VAL A 362 2.01 -8.90 10.16
CA VAL A 362 1.98 -8.82 11.61
C VAL A 362 0.85 -9.71 12.12
N LEU A 363 1.16 -10.54 13.11
CA LEU A 363 0.20 -11.31 13.87
C LEU A 363 0.43 -11.00 15.36
N ALA A 364 -0.66 -10.66 16.07
CA ALA A 364 -0.68 -10.46 17.50
C ALA A 364 -1.63 -11.49 18.13
N GLU A 365 -1.09 -12.40 18.94
CA GLU A 365 -1.84 -13.48 19.60
C GLU A 365 -1.03 -14.03 20.79
N ASP A 366 -1.68 -14.65 21.78
CA ASP A 366 -1.00 -15.40 22.85
C ASP A 366 -0.47 -16.74 22.30
N LEU A 367 0.80 -16.76 21.86
CA LEU A 367 1.37 -17.87 21.09
C LEU A 367 1.94 -18.99 21.99
N ASP A 368 2.24 -18.70 23.25
CA ASP A 368 2.76 -19.69 24.20
C ASP A 368 1.83 -19.97 25.38
N SER A 369 0.58 -19.49 25.27
CA SER A 369 -0.51 -19.70 26.22
C SER A 369 -0.16 -19.25 27.65
N ASP A 370 0.61 -18.16 27.77
CA ASP A 370 0.98 -17.55 29.06
C ASP A 370 0.02 -16.42 29.49
N GLY A 371 -0.96 -16.10 28.66
CA GLY A 371 -1.98 -15.07 28.86
C GLY A 371 -1.55 -13.69 28.37
N ALA A 372 -0.33 -13.51 27.86
CA ALA A 372 0.14 -12.28 27.28
C ALA A 372 0.11 -12.34 25.75
N VAL A 373 -0.35 -11.26 25.11
CA VAL A 373 -0.33 -11.18 23.64
C VAL A 373 1.11 -11.04 23.14
N ASP A 374 1.56 -11.97 22.32
CA ASP A 374 2.86 -11.98 21.65
C ASP A 374 2.79 -11.35 20.25
N LEU A 375 3.95 -11.24 19.59
CA LEU A 375 4.05 -10.79 18.21
C LEU A 375 4.80 -11.81 17.34
N ALA A 376 4.18 -12.23 16.23
CA ALA A 376 4.86 -12.88 15.11
C ALA A 376 4.97 -11.90 13.93
N LEU A 377 6.19 -11.70 13.44
CA LEU A 377 6.51 -10.67 12.45
C LEU A 377 7.21 -11.29 11.25
N ALA A 378 6.63 -11.13 10.06
CA ALA A 378 7.26 -11.55 8.81
C ALA A 378 8.35 -10.53 8.42
N MET A 379 9.61 -10.94 8.50
CA MET A 379 10.78 -10.08 8.29
C MET A 379 11.67 -10.61 7.15
N GLY A 380 11.43 -10.11 5.94
CA GLY A 380 12.06 -10.65 4.74
C GLY A 380 11.66 -12.11 4.56
N SER A 381 12.61 -13.04 4.56
CA SER A 381 12.33 -14.48 4.39
C SER A 381 12.25 -15.27 5.70
N ASP A 382 12.31 -14.60 6.86
CA ASP A 382 12.23 -15.21 8.19
C ASP A 382 10.98 -14.72 8.93
N ILE A 383 10.66 -15.39 10.04
CA ILE A 383 9.62 -14.96 10.98
C ILE A 383 10.28 -14.72 12.34
N LEU A 384 10.09 -13.53 12.89
CA LEU A 384 10.50 -13.22 14.25
C LEU A 384 9.31 -13.36 15.19
N LEU A 385 9.42 -14.26 16.15
CA LEU A 385 8.54 -14.33 17.31
C LEU A 385 9.15 -13.48 18.41
N ALA A 386 8.41 -12.47 18.88
CA ALA A 386 8.77 -11.63 20.00
C ALA A 386 7.82 -11.94 21.15
N TRP A 387 8.38 -12.46 22.24
CA TRP A 387 7.64 -12.94 23.40
C TRP A 387 7.41 -11.82 24.39
N ASN A 388 6.15 -11.56 24.70
CA ASN A 388 5.74 -10.59 25.70
C ASN A 388 6.03 -11.14 27.11
N ASN A 389 6.31 -10.23 28.05
CA ASN A 389 6.48 -10.58 29.46
C ASN A 389 5.20 -10.37 30.27
N GLY A 390 4.08 -10.00 29.62
CA GLY A 390 2.81 -9.59 30.23
C GLY A 390 2.77 -8.12 30.68
N ASP A 391 3.80 -7.32 30.38
CA ASP A 391 3.89 -5.89 30.71
C ASP A 391 4.13 -4.99 29.49
N GLY A 392 3.92 -5.55 28.29
CA GLY A 392 4.16 -4.87 27.01
C GLY A 392 5.64 -4.76 26.63
N LYS A 393 6.52 -5.56 27.23
CA LYS A 393 7.96 -5.63 26.86
C LYS A 393 8.32 -6.99 26.28
N PHE A 394 9.13 -6.95 25.21
CA PHE A 394 9.47 -8.10 24.40
C PHE A 394 10.96 -8.40 24.46
N THR A 395 11.39 -8.96 25.59
CA THR A 395 12.82 -9.16 25.89
C THR A 395 13.38 -10.47 25.32
N LYS A 396 12.52 -11.46 25.07
CA LYS A 396 12.90 -12.75 24.50
C LYS A 396 12.37 -12.84 23.07
N ARG A 397 13.12 -13.50 22.20
CA ARG A 397 12.77 -13.63 20.78
C ARG A 397 13.22 -14.97 20.23
N THR A 398 12.44 -15.51 19.31
CA THR A 398 12.75 -16.72 18.53
C THR A 398 12.71 -16.36 17.05
N LEU A 399 13.70 -16.82 16.29
CA LEU A 399 13.75 -16.58 14.84
C LEU A 399 13.50 -17.90 14.11
N LEU A 400 12.39 -17.99 13.39
CA LEU A 400 12.08 -19.12 12.53
C LEU A 400 12.65 -18.84 11.14
N LYS A 401 13.46 -19.78 10.64
CA LYS A 401 14.16 -19.67 9.36
C LYS A 401 13.67 -20.74 8.41
N GLY A 402 12.88 -20.32 7.43
CA GLY A 402 12.53 -21.15 6.29
C GLY A 402 13.71 -21.39 5.35
N ASP A 403 13.46 -22.14 4.28
CA ASP A 403 14.44 -22.35 3.22
C ASP A 403 14.41 -21.20 2.19
N GLY A 404 15.46 -21.08 1.37
CA GLY A 404 15.48 -20.11 0.25
C GLY A 404 15.51 -18.63 0.65
N THR A 405 15.07 -17.77 -0.28
CA THR A 405 15.17 -16.29 -0.15
C THR A 405 13.85 -15.58 -0.43
N ALA A 406 12.75 -16.31 -0.62
CA ALA A 406 11.44 -15.70 -0.87
C ALA A 406 10.91 -15.07 0.41
N GLU A 407 10.34 -13.87 0.28
CA GLU A 407 9.76 -13.14 1.40
C GLU A 407 8.52 -13.84 1.94
N VAL A 408 8.32 -13.72 3.24
CA VAL A 408 7.09 -14.10 3.96
C VAL A 408 6.13 -12.92 3.93
N TYR A 409 4.85 -13.17 3.69
CA TYR A 409 3.81 -12.15 3.60
C TYR A 409 2.89 -12.23 4.80
N SER A 410 1.71 -12.84 4.67
CA SER A 410 0.75 -13.01 5.76
C SER A 410 1.07 -14.22 6.61
N LEU A 411 0.69 -14.13 7.89
CA LEU A 411 0.80 -15.16 8.91
C LEU A 411 -0.60 -15.43 9.47
N CYS A 412 -0.93 -16.68 9.76
CA CYS A 412 -2.11 -17.07 10.53
C CYS A 412 -1.74 -18.22 11.48
N VAL A 413 -2.52 -18.37 12.55
CA VAL A 413 -2.35 -19.45 13.53
C VAL A 413 -3.66 -20.16 13.81
N GLY A 414 -3.57 -21.43 14.18
CA GLY A 414 -4.67 -22.31 14.55
C GLY A 414 -4.15 -23.53 15.31
N ASP A 415 -5.05 -24.39 15.78
CA ASP A 415 -4.73 -25.65 16.46
C ASP A 415 -5.30 -26.82 15.63
N PRO A 416 -4.67 -27.17 14.50
CA PRO A 416 -5.19 -28.19 13.59
C PRO A 416 -4.97 -29.62 14.09
N ASP A 417 -4.00 -29.89 14.97
CA ASP A 417 -3.81 -31.23 15.53
C ASP A 417 -4.53 -31.44 16.88
N GLY A 418 -5.16 -30.39 17.40
CA GLY A 418 -6.03 -30.43 18.58
C GLY A 418 -5.27 -30.65 19.88
N ASP A 419 -3.99 -30.29 19.92
CA ASP A 419 -3.13 -30.48 21.08
C ASP A 419 -3.15 -29.29 22.06
N GLY A 420 -3.82 -28.20 21.67
CA GLY A 420 -4.05 -26.99 22.45
C GLY A 420 -2.98 -25.91 22.26
N ASP A 421 -1.86 -26.21 21.58
CA ASP A 421 -0.85 -25.23 21.19
C ASP A 421 -1.21 -24.60 19.82
N LEU A 422 -0.75 -23.37 19.58
CA LEU A 422 -0.99 -22.67 18.32
C LEU A 422 0.12 -22.95 17.29
N ASP A 423 -0.26 -23.55 16.18
CA ASP A 423 0.58 -23.76 15.01
C ASP A 423 0.54 -22.57 14.06
N LEU A 424 1.65 -22.33 13.36
CA LEU A 424 1.80 -21.15 12.52
C LEU A 424 1.97 -21.51 11.04
N TYR A 425 1.15 -20.89 10.19
CA TYR A 425 1.28 -20.95 8.73
C TYR A 425 1.78 -19.62 8.15
N ALA A 426 2.69 -19.71 7.18
CA ALA A 426 3.37 -18.55 6.60
C ALA A 426 3.36 -18.58 5.07
N THR A 427 2.71 -17.58 4.48
CA THR A 427 2.59 -17.43 3.02
C THR A 427 3.84 -16.82 2.38
N ARG A 428 4.19 -17.30 1.20
CA ARG A 428 5.36 -16.90 0.40
C ARG A 428 4.97 -16.77 -1.07
N TYR A 429 5.60 -15.82 -1.75
CA TYR A 429 5.14 -15.34 -3.06
C TYR A 429 6.05 -15.76 -4.23
N VAL A 430 7.22 -15.13 -4.42
CA VAL A 430 8.12 -15.41 -5.57
C VAL A 430 9.33 -16.27 -5.17
N ALA A 431 9.47 -17.44 -5.79
CA ALA A 431 10.64 -18.31 -5.61
C ALA A 431 11.94 -17.62 -6.06
N GLY A 432 12.92 -17.46 -5.18
CA GLY A 432 14.17 -16.72 -5.48
C GLY A 432 14.07 -15.21 -5.29
N GLY A 433 13.02 -14.74 -4.60
CA GLY A 433 12.76 -13.32 -4.32
C GLY A 433 12.27 -12.55 -5.54
N ILE A 434 12.30 -11.22 -5.52
CA ILE A 434 11.79 -10.35 -6.61
C ILE A 434 12.40 -10.63 -8.01
N ASN A 435 13.55 -11.31 -8.07
CA ASN A 435 14.23 -11.69 -9.30
C ASN A 435 13.94 -13.14 -9.76
N GLY A 436 13.05 -13.83 -9.06
CA GLY A 436 12.77 -15.26 -9.21
C GLY A 436 12.18 -15.71 -10.53
N GLY A 437 11.51 -14.79 -11.23
CA GLY A 437 10.87 -15.05 -12.52
C GLY A 437 9.55 -14.33 -12.64
N VAL A 438 8.82 -14.64 -13.72
CA VAL A 438 7.46 -14.13 -13.97
C VAL A 438 6.46 -15.30 -13.83
N PRO A 439 5.24 -15.06 -13.33
CA PRO A 439 4.20 -16.09 -13.22
C PRO A 439 3.94 -16.73 -14.58
N THR A 440 4.03 -18.06 -14.68
CA THR A 440 3.98 -18.74 -15.98
C THR A 440 3.31 -20.13 -15.90
N PRO A 441 2.20 -20.37 -16.64
CA PRO A 441 1.37 -19.39 -17.34
C PRO A 441 0.71 -18.42 -16.36
N TYR A 442 0.22 -17.27 -16.85
CA TYR A 442 -0.25 -16.17 -15.99
C TYR A 442 -1.34 -16.59 -14.97
N HIS A 443 -2.42 -17.24 -15.41
CA HIS A 443 -3.57 -17.58 -14.54
C HIS A 443 -3.36 -18.87 -13.72
N ALA A 444 -2.48 -19.77 -14.16
CA ALA A 444 -2.27 -21.10 -13.57
C ALA A 444 -0.79 -21.34 -13.22
N ALA A 445 -0.13 -20.33 -12.66
CA ALA A 445 1.30 -20.39 -12.38
C ALA A 445 1.61 -21.36 -11.24
N GLU A 446 2.67 -22.17 -11.41
CA GLU A 446 3.14 -23.13 -10.40
C GLU A 446 4.61 -22.91 -10.02
N ASN A 447 5.17 -21.75 -10.38
CA ASN A 447 6.57 -21.39 -10.20
C ASN A 447 6.79 -20.33 -9.11
N GLY A 448 5.86 -20.25 -8.16
CA GLY A 448 5.95 -19.44 -6.95
C GLY A 448 6.78 -20.11 -5.86
N ALA A 449 6.91 -19.45 -4.70
CA ALA A 449 7.64 -19.98 -3.55
C ALA A 449 6.81 -20.99 -2.75
N THR A 450 7.49 -21.90 -2.05
CA THR A 450 6.86 -22.81 -1.09
C THR A 450 6.56 -22.09 0.21
N ASN A 451 5.32 -22.20 0.69
CA ASN A 451 4.88 -21.76 2.02
C ASN A 451 5.44 -22.68 3.11
N HIS A 452 5.39 -22.24 4.37
CA HIS A 452 5.82 -23.04 5.53
C HIS A 452 4.71 -23.19 6.55
N PHE A 453 4.65 -24.37 7.16
CA PHE A 453 3.87 -24.68 8.34
C PHE A 453 4.81 -25.05 9.49
N TRP A 454 4.65 -24.37 10.62
CA TRP A 454 5.45 -24.53 11.82
C TRP A 454 4.58 -25.09 12.92
N ARG A 455 4.79 -26.38 13.26
CA ARG A 455 4.12 -27.00 14.41
C ARG A 455 4.78 -26.56 15.71
N GLN A 456 4.00 -26.23 16.73
CA GLN A 456 4.47 -25.93 18.07
C GLN A 456 4.55 -27.23 18.89
N ASP A 457 5.72 -27.85 18.99
CA ASP A 457 5.88 -29.11 19.75
C ASP A 457 5.86 -28.89 21.29
N SER A 458 6.01 -27.64 21.74
CA SER A 458 5.87 -27.18 23.14
C SER A 458 5.95 -25.64 23.21
N PRO A 459 5.56 -24.99 24.33
CA PRO A 459 5.59 -23.54 24.44
C PRO A 459 6.90 -22.90 23.95
N ARG A 460 6.77 -22.01 22.95
CA ARG A 460 7.87 -21.28 22.28
C ARG A 460 8.82 -22.12 21.42
N ALA A 461 8.52 -23.40 21.16
CA ALA A 461 9.34 -24.31 20.38
C ALA A 461 8.61 -24.77 19.10
N PHE A 462 9.06 -24.25 17.96
CA PHE A 462 8.47 -24.53 16.65
C PHE A 462 9.40 -25.40 15.78
N ALA A 463 8.80 -26.32 15.04
CA ALA A 463 9.47 -27.12 14.03
C ALA A 463 8.75 -27.00 12.68
N ASP A 464 9.51 -26.93 11.57
CA ASP A 464 8.93 -26.97 10.23
C ASP A 464 8.36 -28.38 9.98
N ALA A 465 7.03 -28.48 9.94
CA ALA A 465 6.28 -29.70 9.72
C ALA A 465 5.59 -29.73 8.34
N THR A 466 5.90 -28.79 7.44
CA THR A 466 5.19 -28.59 6.15
C THR A 466 5.01 -29.88 5.36
N ALA A 467 6.08 -30.66 5.17
CA ALA A 467 6.01 -31.93 4.43
C ALA A 467 5.44 -33.09 5.26
N GLU A 468 5.59 -33.04 6.58
CA GLU A 468 5.08 -34.06 7.50
C GLU A 468 3.55 -34.12 7.41
N VAL A 469 2.91 -32.97 7.51
CA VAL A 469 1.44 -32.81 7.49
C VAL A 469 0.87 -32.73 6.08
N GLY A 470 1.69 -32.75 5.02
CA GLY A 470 1.21 -32.78 3.62
C GLY A 470 0.92 -31.41 2.99
N LEU A 471 1.25 -30.32 3.66
CA LEU A 471 1.16 -28.95 3.13
C LEU A 471 2.27 -28.61 2.14
N ASP A 472 3.10 -29.57 1.74
CA ASP A 472 4.04 -29.47 0.61
C ASP A 472 3.40 -29.84 -0.74
N ALA A 473 2.20 -30.44 -0.74
CA ALA A 473 1.41 -30.68 -1.94
C ALA A 473 0.77 -29.38 -2.46
N ASN A 474 0.82 -29.14 -3.78
CA ASN A 474 0.30 -27.93 -4.44
C ASN A 474 0.79 -26.58 -3.88
N ASN A 475 1.87 -26.60 -3.10
CA ASN A 475 2.44 -25.46 -2.40
C ASN A 475 3.55 -24.76 -3.21
N THR A 476 3.32 -24.45 -4.49
CA THR A 476 4.28 -23.69 -5.32
C THR A 476 3.61 -22.52 -6.04
N ARG A 477 2.56 -21.98 -5.42
CA ARG A 477 1.76 -20.86 -5.93
C ARG A 477 2.31 -19.53 -5.42
N PHE A 478 1.69 -18.43 -5.86
CA PHE A 478 2.07 -17.08 -5.47
C PHE A 478 1.19 -16.61 -4.31
N SER A 479 1.43 -17.18 -3.13
CA SER A 479 0.54 -17.06 -1.98
C SER A 479 0.68 -15.71 -1.26
N LEU A 480 -0.45 -15.12 -0.84
CA LEU A 480 -0.48 -13.82 -0.17
C LEU A 480 -1.22 -13.82 1.17
N ALA A 481 -2.27 -14.61 1.32
CA ALA A 481 -3.00 -14.76 2.58
C ALA A 481 -3.49 -16.20 2.79
N ALA A 482 -3.81 -16.51 4.05
CA ALA A 482 -4.38 -17.78 4.44
C ALA A 482 -5.22 -17.59 5.71
N VAL A 483 -6.12 -18.53 5.99
CA VAL A 483 -6.91 -18.58 7.21
C VAL A 483 -7.09 -20.02 7.65
N PHE A 484 -6.95 -20.27 8.96
CA PHE A 484 -7.39 -21.51 9.59
C PHE A 484 -8.85 -21.38 10.01
N GLU A 485 -9.70 -22.31 9.56
CA GLU A 485 -11.09 -22.45 10.00
C GLU A 485 -11.62 -23.86 9.76
N ASP A 486 -12.55 -24.32 10.60
CA ASP A 486 -13.41 -25.50 10.30
C ASP A 486 -14.38 -25.11 9.18
N LEU A 487 -14.01 -25.40 7.93
CA LEU A 487 -14.72 -25.01 6.70
C LEU A 487 -15.66 -26.11 6.20
N ASP A 488 -15.53 -27.33 6.71
CA ASP A 488 -16.41 -28.45 6.37
C ASP A 488 -17.38 -28.89 7.48
N ASP A 489 -17.39 -28.17 8.61
CA ASP A 489 -18.25 -28.34 9.78
C ASP A 489 -18.02 -29.68 10.51
N ASP A 490 -16.82 -30.24 10.45
CA ASP A 490 -16.48 -31.51 11.12
C ASP A 490 -15.83 -31.33 12.50
N GLY A 491 -15.43 -30.10 12.82
CA GLY A 491 -14.92 -29.68 14.13
C GLY A 491 -13.41 -29.63 14.25
N ASP A 492 -12.63 -29.92 13.21
CA ASP A 492 -11.20 -29.65 13.16
C ASP A 492 -10.86 -28.44 12.25
N ALA A 493 -9.67 -27.86 12.41
CA ALA A 493 -9.30 -26.65 11.66
C ALA A 493 -8.70 -27.01 10.29
N ASP A 494 -9.37 -26.58 9.23
CA ASP A 494 -8.85 -26.61 7.86
C ASP A 494 -8.00 -25.38 7.54
N LEU A 495 -7.31 -25.40 6.39
CA LEU A 495 -6.54 -24.26 5.89
C LEU A 495 -6.96 -23.87 4.47
N TYR A 496 -7.37 -22.62 4.28
CA TYR A 496 -7.56 -22.03 2.95
C TYR A 496 -6.46 -21.03 2.62
N VAL A 497 -5.89 -21.11 1.41
CA VAL A 497 -4.76 -20.29 0.96
C VAL A 497 -5.11 -19.57 -0.34
N THR A 498 -4.95 -18.24 -0.35
CA THR A 498 -5.17 -17.40 -1.53
C THR A 498 -3.87 -17.13 -2.28
N ASN A 499 -3.97 -17.21 -3.61
CA ASN A 499 -2.87 -17.15 -4.55
C ASN A 499 -3.13 -16.07 -5.61
N ASP A 500 -2.23 -15.10 -5.75
CA ASP A 500 -2.29 -14.05 -6.78
C ASP A 500 -2.16 -14.65 -8.20
N PHE A 501 -1.40 -15.74 -8.30
CA PHE A 501 -1.26 -16.52 -9.52
C PHE A 501 -1.34 -18.02 -9.22
N GLY A 502 -2.18 -18.71 -9.98
CA GLY A 502 -2.53 -20.11 -9.77
C GLY A 502 -3.85 -20.25 -9.00
N LEU A 503 -4.37 -21.48 -8.96
CA LEU A 503 -5.58 -21.79 -8.19
C LEU A 503 -5.32 -21.60 -6.69
N ASN A 504 -6.31 -21.07 -5.97
CA ASN A 504 -6.38 -21.12 -4.51
C ASN A 504 -6.44 -22.58 -4.03
N ASN A 505 -5.96 -22.80 -2.81
CA ASN A 505 -5.93 -24.13 -2.19
C ASN A 505 -6.90 -24.17 -1.01
N PHE A 506 -7.62 -25.29 -0.87
CA PHE A 506 -8.39 -25.64 0.32
C PHE A 506 -7.83 -26.96 0.81
N TYR A 507 -6.99 -26.87 1.83
CA TYR A 507 -6.41 -28.01 2.51
C TYR A 507 -7.37 -28.45 3.62
N ARG A 508 -8.16 -29.50 3.35
CA ARG A 508 -8.96 -30.12 4.39
C ARG A 508 -8.07 -30.90 5.34
N ASN A 509 -8.30 -30.76 6.63
CA ASN A 509 -7.64 -31.57 7.64
C ASN A 509 -8.28 -32.97 7.68
N ASP A 510 -7.48 -34.01 7.45
CA ASP A 510 -7.91 -35.42 7.54
C ASP A 510 -7.33 -36.07 8.82
N GLY A 511 -7.10 -35.27 9.87
CA GLY A 511 -6.49 -35.65 11.15
C GLY A 511 -4.99 -35.38 11.22
N GLU A 512 -4.14 -36.35 10.86
CA GLU A 512 -2.67 -36.17 10.93
C GLU A 512 -2.10 -35.45 9.69
N ARG A 513 -2.92 -35.21 8.66
CA ARG A 513 -2.48 -34.68 7.37
C ARG A 513 -3.55 -33.82 6.73
N PHE A 514 -3.09 -32.85 5.94
CA PHE A 514 -3.89 -32.03 5.05
C PHE A 514 -3.95 -32.60 3.64
N THR A 515 -5.12 -32.48 3.01
CA THR A 515 -5.35 -32.82 1.60
C THR A 515 -5.96 -31.63 0.86
N ASP A 516 -5.35 -31.19 -0.24
CA ASP A 516 -5.95 -30.16 -1.10
C ASP A 516 -7.18 -30.71 -1.84
N VAL A 517 -8.36 -30.19 -1.49
CA VAL A 517 -9.67 -30.57 -2.01
C VAL A 517 -10.34 -29.47 -2.83
N ALA A 518 -9.65 -28.35 -3.11
CA ALA A 518 -10.27 -27.15 -3.69
C ALA A 518 -11.10 -27.39 -4.96
N LEU A 519 -10.65 -28.31 -5.83
CA LEU A 519 -11.33 -28.63 -7.08
C LEU A 519 -12.68 -29.35 -6.87
N VAL A 520 -12.80 -30.18 -5.82
CA VAL A 520 -14.01 -30.99 -5.58
C VAL A 520 -15.01 -30.31 -4.66
N THR A 521 -14.59 -29.25 -3.96
CA THR A 521 -15.40 -28.43 -3.05
C THR A 521 -15.94 -27.16 -3.71
N GLY A 522 -15.50 -26.84 -4.93
CA GLY A 522 -15.90 -25.61 -5.64
C GLY A 522 -15.13 -24.37 -5.20
N THR A 523 -14.00 -24.54 -4.50
CA THR A 523 -13.23 -23.45 -3.90
C THR A 523 -11.90 -23.17 -4.61
N ALA A 524 -11.60 -23.86 -5.71
CA ALA A 524 -10.44 -23.60 -6.58
C ALA A 524 -10.61 -22.30 -7.39
N ASP A 525 -10.74 -21.16 -6.71
CA ASP A 525 -10.77 -19.84 -7.35
C ASP A 525 -9.44 -19.58 -8.05
N MET A 526 -9.52 -19.12 -9.29
CA MET A 526 -8.38 -18.88 -10.19
C MET A 526 -8.12 -17.40 -10.40
N ALA A 527 -8.87 -16.51 -9.74
CA ALA A 527 -8.61 -15.08 -9.75
C ALA A 527 -7.34 -14.71 -8.96
N ALA A 528 -6.99 -13.43 -8.94
CA ALA A 528 -5.78 -12.93 -8.29
C ALA A 528 -5.95 -12.80 -6.76
N GLY A 529 -5.94 -13.93 -6.05
CA GLY A 529 -6.22 -14.00 -4.62
C GLY A 529 -5.19 -13.28 -3.75
N MET A 530 -5.58 -12.17 -3.13
CA MET A 530 -4.71 -11.34 -2.30
C MET A 530 -5.04 -11.39 -0.81
N GLY A 531 -6.31 -11.59 -0.45
CA GLY A 531 -6.78 -11.63 0.94
C GLY A 531 -8.02 -12.50 1.11
N ILE A 532 -8.29 -12.91 2.35
CA ILE A 532 -9.45 -13.75 2.71
C ILE A 532 -10.07 -13.37 4.05
N THR A 533 -11.40 -13.38 4.14
CA THR A 533 -12.14 -13.31 5.41
C THR A 533 -13.37 -14.20 5.36
N CYS A 534 -13.86 -14.66 6.51
CA CYS A 534 -14.96 -15.63 6.61
C CYS A 534 -16.04 -15.14 7.57
N ALA A 535 -17.32 -15.31 7.21
CA ALA A 535 -18.46 -15.12 8.09
C ALA A 535 -19.69 -15.81 7.49
N ASP A 536 -20.68 -16.12 8.32
CA ASP A 536 -22.01 -16.52 7.84
C ASP A 536 -22.78 -15.26 7.39
N VAL A 537 -22.70 -14.90 6.11
CA VAL A 537 -23.24 -13.64 5.59
C VAL A 537 -24.72 -13.71 5.26
N ASN A 538 -25.27 -14.92 5.14
CA ASN A 538 -26.68 -15.17 4.81
C ASN A 538 -27.50 -15.72 6.00
N ARG A 539 -26.84 -16.04 7.13
CA ARG A 539 -27.38 -16.62 8.36
C ARG A 539 -27.95 -18.04 8.19
N ASP A 540 -27.35 -18.85 7.33
CA ASP A 540 -27.76 -20.24 7.12
C ASP A 540 -27.07 -21.24 8.06
N GLY A 541 -26.11 -20.77 8.86
CA GLY A 541 -25.37 -21.58 9.83
C GLY A 541 -24.11 -22.24 9.26
N HIS A 542 -23.73 -21.93 8.01
CA HIS A 542 -22.47 -22.31 7.39
C HIS A 542 -21.58 -21.08 7.17
N LEU A 543 -20.27 -21.25 7.26
CA LEU A 543 -19.34 -20.16 6.97
C LEU A 543 -19.22 -19.91 5.47
N ASP A 544 -19.28 -18.63 5.10
CA ASP A 544 -18.99 -18.16 3.75
C ASP A 544 -17.57 -17.59 3.67
N MET A 545 -16.98 -17.62 2.48
CA MET A 545 -15.65 -17.06 2.23
C MET A 545 -15.73 -15.88 1.26
N TYR A 546 -15.14 -14.75 1.65
CA TYR A 546 -14.86 -13.65 0.74
C TYR A 546 -13.37 -13.59 0.41
N ILE A 547 -13.05 -13.63 -0.88
CA ILE A 547 -11.69 -13.57 -1.40
C ILE A 547 -11.51 -12.26 -2.16
N SER A 548 -10.56 -11.46 -1.69
CA SER A 548 -10.13 -10.25 -2.37
C SER A 548 -9.31 -10.63 -3.60
N ASN A 549 -9.75 -10.17 -4.77
CA ASN A 549 -9.16 -10.41 -6.08
C ASN A 549 -8.99 -9.09 -6.84
N MET A 550 -8.86 -9.18 -8.17
CA MET A 550 -8.69 -8.05 -9.06
C MET A 550 -9.92 -7.87 -9.96
N PHE A 551 -10.61 -6.75 -9.79
CA PHE A 551 -11.52 -6.20 -10.79
C PHE A 551 -10.78 -5.21 -11.69
N THR A 552 -10.89 -5.36 -13.00
CA THR A 552 -10.36 -4.36 -13.93
C THR A 552 -11.22 -4.26 -15.19
N ASP A 553 -11.72 -3.06 -15.45
CA ASP A 553 -12.51 -2.77 -16.64
C ASP A 553 -11.73 -3.04 -17.94
N ALA A 554 -10.43 -2.70 -17.97
CA ALA A 554 -9.55 -3.00 -19.08
C ALA A 554 -9.33 -4.51 -19.30
N GLY A 555 -9.17 -5.28 -18.22
CA GLY A 555 -9.04 -6.73 -18.33
C GLY A 555 -10.32 -7.39 -18.84
N LEU A 556 -11.48 -7.00 -18.31
CA LEU A 556 -12.78 -7.47 -18.79
C LEU A 556 -12.98 -7.16 -20.28
N ARG A 557 -12.68 -5.92 -20.70
CA ARG A 557 -12.79 -5.53 -22.10
C ARG A 557 -11.85 -6.29 -23.02
N VAL A 558 -10.61 -6.50 -22.61
CA VAL A 558 -9.57 -7.10 -23.46
C VAL A 558 -9.74 -8.61 -23.56
N THR A 559 -9.92 -9.30 -22.43
CA THR A 559 -10.01 -10.77 -22.37
C THR A 559 -11.26 -11.31 -23.07
N SER A 560 -12.34 -10.54 -23.10
CA SER A 560 -13.59 -10.91 -23.80
C SER A 560 -13.53 -10.77 -25.32
N GLN A 561 -12.48 -10.16 -25.90
CA GLN A 561 -12.41 -9.97 -27.35
C GLN A 561 -11.95 -11.24 -28.08
N PRO A 562 -12.47 -11.52 -29.29
CA PRO A 562 -11.95 -12.60 -30.14
C PRO A 562 -10.46 -12.47 -30.50
N ALA A 563 -9.90 -11.26 -30.41
CA ALA A 563 -8.48 -11.01 -30.67
C ALA A 563 -7.58 -11.53 -29.54
N PHE A 564 -8.09 -11.59 -28.30
CA PHE A 564 -7.37 -12.12 -27.16
C PHE A 564 -7.15 -13.62 -27.35
N ARG A 565 -5.88 -14.05 -27.26
CA ARG A 565 -5.52 -15.48 -27.38
C ARG A 565 -6.13 -16.15 -28.63
N SER A 566 -6.33 -15.41 -29.73
CA SER A 566 -7.07 -15.85 -30.96
C SER A 566 -6.65 -17.17 -31.61
N GLN A 567 -5.54 -17.76 -31.19
CA GLN A 567 -5.06 -19.08 -31.62
C GLN A 567 -5.51 -20.23 -30.69
N ARG A 568 -6.41 -19.98 -29.73
CA ARG A 568 -6.76 -20.90 -28.64
C ARG A 568 -8.28 -21.09 -28.46
N PRO A 569 -8.71 -22.18 -27.80
CA PRO A 569 -10.13 -22.43 -27.51
C PRO A 569 -10.74 -21.36 -26.61
N MET A 570 -12.04 -21.07 -26.80
CA MET A 570 -12.77 -20.05 -26.04
C MET A 570 -12.83 -20.35 -24.53
N ALA A 571 -12.91 -21.64 -24.15
CA ALA A 571 -12.94 -22.05 -22.74
C ALA A 571 -11.70 -21.56 -21.96
N GLU A 572 -10.52 -21.58 -22.58
CA GLU A 572 -9.30 -21.05 -21.97
C GLU A 572 -9.33 -19.51 -21.87
N ALA A 573 -10.08 -18.81 -22.74
CA ALA A 573 -10.25 -17.36 -22.66
C ALA A 573 -11.21 -16.95 -21.54
N GLU A 574 -12.25 -17.75 -21.28
CA GLU A 574 -13.22 -17.55 -20.18
C GLU A 574 -12.54 -17.57 -18.81
N GLU A 575 -11.50 -18.39 -18.64
CA GLU A 575 -10.65 -18.43 -17.45
C GLU A 575 -9.97 -17.07 -17.15
N TYR A 576 -9.41 -16.40 -18.18
CA TYR A 576 -8.83 -15.06 -18.02
C TYR A 576 -9.88 -13.99 -17.78
N THR A 577 -11.06 -14.11 -18.38
CA THR A 577 -12.16 -13.16 -18.11
C THR A 577 -12.63 -13.29 -16.67
N GLY A 578 -12.78 -14.52 -16.16
CA GLY A 578 -13.04 -14.79 -14.75
C GLY A 578 -12.01 -14.16 -13.82
N HIS A 579 -10.71 -14.32 -14.14
CA HIS A 579 -9.60 -13.71 -13.38
C HIS A 579 -9.65 -12.17 -13.31
N THR A 580 -10.44 -11.50 -14.16
CA THR A 580 -10.61 -10.03 -14.17
C THR A 580 -11.98 -9.57 -13.69
N ALA A 581 -12.86 -10.52 -13.34
CA ALA A 581 -14.25 -10.26 -12.98
C ALA A 581 -14.40 -9.62 -11.59
N GLY A 582 -13.36 -9.70 -10.76
CA GLY A 582 -13.31 -9.09 -9.45
C GLY A 582 -13.24 -10.09 -8.31
N ASN A 583 -13.64 -9.64 -7.13
CA ASN A 583 -13.62 -10.37 -5.87
C ASN A 583 -14.60 -11.54 -5.88
N THR A 584 -14.34 -12.57 -5.09
CA THR A 584 -15.17 -13.79 -5.06
C THR A 584 -15.87 -13.92 -3.72
N LEU A 585 -17.17 -14.20 -3.74
CA LEU A 585 -17.93 -14.67 -2.57
C LEU A 585 -18.39 -16.10 -2.81
N LEU A 586 -17.88 -17.01 -1.98
CA LEU A 586 -18.24 -18.41 -1.96
C LEU A 586 -19.18 -18.66 -0.78
N LEU A 587 -20.43 -19.04 -1.06
CA LEU A 587 -21.37 -19.41 0.00
C LEU A 587 -21.16 -20.86 0.42
N GLY A 588 -21.12 -21.12 1.71
CA GLY A 588 -21.09 -22.46 2.28
C GLY A 588 -22.43 -23.17 2.04
N GLU A 589 -22.38 -24.45 1.64
CA GLU A 589 -23.56 -25.30 1.49
C GLU A 589 -23.54 -26.49 2.48
N GLY A 590 -22.62 -26.44 3.45
CA GLY A 590 -22.34 -27.49 4.43
C GLY A 590 -21.46 -28.62 3.89
N ALA A 591 -20.85 -29.38 4.81
CA ALA A 591 -19.96 -30.51 4.48
C ALA A 591 -18.83 -30.14 3.49
N GLY A 592 -18.30 -28.92 3.64
CA GLY A 592 -17.17 -28.40 2.87
C GLY A 592 -17.49 -28.08 1.42
N GLN A 593 -18.78 -28.01 1.04
CA GLN A 593 -19.19 -27.62 -0.31
C GLN A 593 -19.45 -26.12 -0.38
N PHE A 594 -19.02 -25.51 -1.47
CA PHE A 594 -19.16 -24.08 -1.70
C PHE A 594 -19.71 -23.77 -3.08
N ARG A 595 -20.46 -22.68 -3.17
CA ARG A 595 -20.98 -22.15 -4.43
C ARG A 595 -20.60 -20.69 -4.60
N ASP A 596 -20.05 -20.37 -5.77
CA ASP A 596 -19.83 -18.98 -6.18
C ASP A 596 -21.17 -18.22 -6.29
N ALA A 597 -21.35 -17.24 -5.42
CA ALA A 597 -22.50 -16.34 -5.37
C ALA A 597 -22.13 -14.90 -5.73
N THR A 598 -20.89 -14.64 -6.16
CA THR A 598 -20.32 -13.31 -6.42
C THR A 598 -21.24 -12.39 -7.21
N LYS A 599 -21.79 -12.90 -8.32
CA LYS A 599 -22.65 -12.12 -9.21
C LYS A 599 -24.03 -11.85 -8.60
N SER A 600 -24.62 -12.83 -7.91
CA SER A 600 -25.93 -12.67 -7.25
C SER A 600 -25.84 -11.78 -6.01
N ALA A 601 -24.72 -11.84 -5.29
CA ALA A 601 -24.47 -11.06 -4.09
C ALA A 601 -24.07 -9.60 -4.39
N GLY A 602 -23.60 -9.30 -5.61
CA GLY A 602 -23.27 -7.92 -6.01
C GLY A 602 -21.89 -7.42 -5.59
N VAL A 603 -21.01 -8.32 -5.11
CA VAL A 603 -19.70 -7.97 -4.51
C VAL A 603 -18.49 -8.18 -5.43
N GLY A 604 -18.70 -8.66 -6.66
CA GLY A 604 -17.61 -8.86 -7.62
C GLY A 604 -16.81 -7.58 -7.91
N PRO A 605 -17.44 -6.47 -8.33
CA PRO A 605 -16.70 -5.25 -8.65
C PRO A 605 -16.15 -4.61 -7.38
N GLY A 606 -14.83 -4.46 -7.27
CA GLY A 606 -14.21 -3.85 -6.11
C GLY A 606 -12.72 -3.60 -6.29
N GLY A 607 -12.33 -2.99 -7.41
CA GLY A 607 -10.95 -2.59 -7.76
C GLY A 607 -9.90 -3.72 -7.70
N TRP A 608 -8.62 -3.34 -7.64
CA TRP A 608 -7.57 -4.26 -7.16
C TRP A 608 -7.60 -4.35 -5.63
N ALA A 609 -8.33 -5.33 -5.12
CA ALA A 609 -8.57 -5.51 -3.70
C ALA A 609 -7.40 -6.22 -3.02
N TRP A 610 -7.06 -5.82 -1.80
CA TRP A 610 -5.96 -6.44 -1.04
C TRP A 610 -6.49 -7.19 0.18
N GLY A 611 -6.52 -6.55 1.35
CA GLY A 611 -7.26 -7.07 2.50
C GLY A 611 -8.77 -7.09 2.27
N SER A 612 -9.49 -7.63 3.24
CA SER A 612 -10.96 -7.53 3.36
C SER A 612 -11.35 -7.85 4.80
N LEU A 613 -12.49 -7.31 5.25
CA LEU A 613 -13.08 -7.63 6.55
C LEU A 613 -14.59 -7.76 6.41
N LEU A 614 -15.11 -8.87 6.91
CA LEU A 614 -16.54 -9.11 7.12
C LEU A 614 -16.87 -8.79 8.59
N ARG A 615 -17.59 -7.68 8.84
CA ARG A 615 -17.97 -7.21 10.18
C ARG A 615 -19.32 -6.51 10.14
N ASP A 616 -20.09 -6.60 11.21
CA ASP A 616 -21.31 -5.82 11.39
C ASP A 616 -20.93 -4.42 11.92
N PHE A 617 -20.74 -3.47 11.00
CA PHE A 617 -20.20 -2.16 11.33
C PHE A 617 -21.24 -1.20 11.91
N ASP A 618 -22.53 -1.41 11.63
CA ASP A 618 -23.60 -0.53 12.05
C ASP A 618 -24.51 -1.11 13.16
N GLY A 619 -24.29 -2.36 13.53
CA GLY A 619 -24.98 -3.04 14.61
C GLY A 619 -26.39 -3.53 14.24
N ASP A 620 -26.73 -3.61 12.95
CA ASP A 620 -28.04 -4.09 12.50
C ASP A 620 -28.19 -5.63 12.57
N GLY A 621 -27.10 -6.33 12.88
CA GLY A 621 -26.98 -7.78 13.00
C GLY A 621 -26.52 -8.46 11.71
N TRP A 622 -26.45 -7.78 10.58
CA TRP A 622 -25.94 -8.31 9.32
C TRP A 622 -24.47 -7.98 9.16
N VAL A 623 -23.72 -8.93 8.61
CA VAL A 623 -22.29 -8.75 8.38
C VAL A 623 -22.09 -7.96 7.09
N ASP A 624 -21.47 -6.78 7.21
CA ASP A 624 -21.06 -5.93 6.10
C ASP A 624 -19.64 -6.25 5.63
N LEU A 625 -19.24 -5.69 4.49
CA LEU A 625 -17.96 -5.98 3.86
C LEU A 625 -17.17 -4.70 3.58
N TYR A 626 -15.95 -4.61 4.12
CA TYR A 626 -14.98 -3.58 3.77
C TYR A 626 -13.82 -4.13 2.94
N VAL A 627 -13.43 -3.44 1.86
CA VAL A 627 -12.41 -3.89 0.91
C VAL A 627 -11.43 -2.77 0.56
N PRO A 628 -10.22 -2.75 1.17
CA PRO A 628 -9.17 -1.82 0.77
C PRO A 628 -8.66 -2.12 -0.65
N ASN A 629 -8.35 -1.07 -1.40
CA ASN A 629 -8.15 -1.14 -2.84
C ASN A 629 -7.00 -0.29 -3.39
N GLY A 630 -6.61 -0.61 -4.62
CA GLY A 630 -5.71 0.19 -5.45
C GLY A 630 -4.42 -0.52 -5.80
N PHE A 631 -3.95 -0.41 -7.04
CA PHE A 631 -2.70 -1.05 -7.45
C PHE A 631 -1.48 -0.10 -7.42
N ILE A 632 -1.11 0.52 -8.54
CA ILE A 632 0.06 1.40 -8.63
C ILE A 632 -0.37 2.77 -9.18
N THR A 633 -0.81 3.64 -8.30
CA THR A 633 -1.00 5.07 -8.58
C THR A 633 0.32 5.84 -8.53
N ASN A 634 0.84 6.36 -9.63
CA ASN A 634 2.08 7.14 -9.63
C ASN A 634 1.82 8.63 -9.95
N ARG A 635 2.92 9.41 -9.96
CA ARG A 635 2.89 10.86 -10.23
C ARG A 635 2.40 11.21 -11.64
N ASP A 636 2.54 10.28 -12.59
CA ASP A 636 1.99 10.40 -13.95
C ASP A 636 0.73 9.54 -14.07
N SER A 637 -0.42 10.21 -14.27
CA SER A 637 -1.73 9.57 -14.32
C SER A 637 -1.98 8.70 -15.55
N ARG A 638 -1.02 8.59 -16.48
CA ARG A 638 -1.11 7.65 -17.59
C ARG A 638 -1.19 6.22 -17.08
N ASP A 639 -2.34 5.59 -17.30
CA ASP A 639 -2.60 4.23 -16.85
C ASP A 639 -2.18 3.16 -17.87
N LEU A 640 -1.44 2.16 -17.39
CA LEU A 640 -0.96 1.00 -18.13
C LEU A 640 -1.91 -0.22 -18.11
N ALA A 641 -3.07 -0.18 -17.44
CA ALA A 641 -4.00 -1.30 -17.32
C ALA A 641 -4.33 -1.96 -18.68
N SER A 642 -4.76 -1.16 -19.66
CA SER A 642 -5.04 -1.66 -21.02
C SER A 642 -3.79 -2.26 -21.70
N PHE A 643 -2.62 -1.66 -21.49
CA PHE A 643 -1.37 -2.17 -22.03
C PHE A 643 -0.99 -3.52 -21.40
N PHE A 644 -1.15 -3.65 -20.08
CA PHE A 644 -0.90 -4.89 -19.34
C PHE A 644 -1.66 -6.06 -19.95
N TRP A 645 -2.98 -5.93 -20.12
CA TRP A 645 -3.80 -7.00 -20.67
C TRP A 645 -3.50 -7.32 -22.13
N ARG A 646 -3.33 -6.30 -22.98
CA ARG A 646 -3.12 -6.49 -24.42
C ARG A 646 -1.75 -7.03 -24.79
N ARG A 647 -0.72 -6.70 -24.00
CA ARG A 647 0.69 -6.94 -24.37
C ARG A 647 1.47 -7.80 -23.39
N VAL A 648 1.11 -7.79 -22.11
CA VAL A 648 1.74 -8.65 -21.11
C VAL A 648 0.93 -9.93 -20.98
N VAL A 649 -0.31 -9.86 -20.50
CA VAL A 649 -1.13 -11.07 -20.24
C VAL A 649 -1.41 -11.83 -21.53
N ASN A 650 -1.81 -11.15 -22.61
CA ASN A 650 -2.04 -11.80 -23.91
C ASN A 650 -0.76 -12.48 -24.50
N ALA A 651 0.43 -12.14 -24.02
CA ALA A 651 1.70 -12.77 -24.43
C ALA A 651 2.12 -13.95 -23.55
N THR A 652 1.33 -14.29 -22.52
CA THR A 652 1.63 -15.41 -21.62
C THR A 652 1.67 -16.74 -22.39
N PRO A 653 2.66 -17.61 -22.12
CA PRO A 653 2.72 -18.93 -22.76
C PRO A 653 1.67 -19.89 -22.17
N THR A 654 1.65 -21.13 -22.66
CA THR A 654 0.74 -22.20 -22.17
C THR A 654 1.38 -23.09 -21.10
N SER A 655 2.70 -23.04 -20.96
CA SER A 655 3.44 -23.79 -19.97
C SER A 655 4.72 -23.05 -19.62
N PHE A 656 5.31 -23.40 -18.48
CA PHE A 656 6.68 -23.02 -18.15
C PHE A 656 7.67 -23.66 -19.16
N PRO A 657 8.81 -23.03 -19.50
CA PRO A 657 9.31 -21.71 -19.05
C PRO A 657 8.76 -20.52 -19.85
N PRO A 658 8.88 -19.28 -19.33
CA PRO A 658 8.42 -18.07 -20.02
C PRO A 658 9.15 -17.82 -21.34
N THR A 659 8.41 -17.34 -22.34
CA THR A 659 8.98 -16.92 -23.63
C THR A 659 9.73 -15.60 -23.52
N GLU A 660 10.65 -15.34 -24.45
CA GLU A 660 11.40 -14.08 -24.48
C GLU A 660 10.49 -12.86 -24.67
N SER A 661 9.45 -12.97 -25.49
CA SER A 661 8.46 -11.91 -25.69
C SER A 661 7.69 -11.58 -24.40
N TYR A 662 7.32 -12.61 -23.63
CA TYR A 662 6.60 -12.44 -22.37
C TYR A 662 7.50 -11.78 -21.30
N ARG A 663 8.75 -12.24 -21.15
CA ARG A 663 9.74 -11.61 -20.26
C ARG A 663 9.98 -10.14 -20.62
N ARG A 664 10.10 -9.83 -21.91
CA ARG A 664 10.27 -8.46 -22.38
C ARG A 664 9.04 -7.60 -22.07
N ALA A 665 7.83 -8.13 -22.19
CA ALA A 665 6.61 -7.40 -21.88
C ALA A 665 6.53 -7.06 -20.38
N TRP A 666 6.83 -8.02 -19.50
CA TRP A 666 6.94 -7.79 -18.05
C TRP A 666 8.01 -6.75 -17.70
N SER A 667 9.21 -6.87 -18.26
CA SER A 667 10.28 -5.90 -18.06
C SER A 667 9.87 -4.49 -18.54
N THR A 668 9.09 -4.42 -19.62
CA THR A 668 8.58 -3.16 -20.18
C THR A 668 7.60 -2.49 -19.23
N ILE A 669 6.59 -3.21 -18.73
CA ILE A 669 5.59 -2.62 -17.83
C ILE A 669 6.24 -2.18 -16.51
N GLN A 670 7.14 -2.98 -15.94
CA GLN A 670 7.90 -2.61 -14.74
C GLN A 670 8.77 -1.37 -14.95
N THR A 671 9.40 -1.25 -16.13
CA THR A 671 10.20 -0.05 -16.47
C THR A 671 9.32 1.20 -16.56
N LEU A 672 8.14 1.08 -17.18
CA LEU A 672 7.21 2.19 -17.33
C LEU A 672 6.59 2.61 -15.98
N SER A 673 6.17 1.66 -15.15
CA SER A 673 5.62 1.99 -13.83
C SER A 673 6.70 2.51 -12.88
N LEU A 674 7.78 1.76 -12.68
CA LEU A 674 8.78 2.07 -11.65
C LEU A 674 9.76 3.18 -12.03
N GLN A 675 10.21 3.24 -13.29
CA GLN A 675 11.22 4.23 -13.71
C GLN A 675 10.63 5.45 -14.40
N ARG A 676 9.48 5.32 -15.08
CA ARG A 676 8.77 6.48 -15.66
C ARG A 676 7.76 7.09 -14.71
N GLY A 677 7.27 6.32 -13.73
CA GLY A 677 6.26 6.79 -12.80
C GLY A 677 4.88 6.84 -13.44
N TYR A 678 4.61 5.99 -14.44
CA TYR A 678 3.26 5.82 -14.99
C TYR A 678 2.43 5.00 -14.02
N SER A 679 1.15 5.32 -13.90
CA SER A 679 0.21 4.52 -13.16
C SER A 679 -0.05 3.17 -13.84
N TRP A 680 -0.42 2.18 -13.05
CA TRP A 680 -0.92 0.90 -13.52
C TRP A 680 -2.10 0.54 -12.62
N ASN A 681 -3.31 0.59 -13.19
CA ASN A 681 -4.57 0.52 -12.45
C ASN A 681 -4.54 1.52 -11.28
N GLY A 682 -4.33 2.80 -11.61
CA GLY A 682 -4.11 3.85 -10.61
C GLY A 682 -5.35 4.73 -10.42
N GLY A 683 -5.45 5.37 -9.25
CA GLY A 683 -6.56 6.23 -8.86
C GLY A 683 -7.82 5.45 -8.50
N GLU A 684 -7.66 4.25 -7.93
CA GLU A 684 -8.78 3.46 -7.43
C GLU A 684 -9.16 3.90 -6.01
N HIS A 685 -10.42 3.66 -5.66
CA HIS A 685 -11.00 4.00 -4.36
C HIS A 685 -11.27 2.73 -3.55
N ASN A 686 -11.38 2.88 -2.24
CA ASN A 686 -11.80 1.81 -1.34
C ASN A 686 -13.30 1.52 -1.47
N TYR A 687 -13.67 0.26 -1.23
CA TYR A 687 -15.05 -0.19 -1.30
C TYR A 687 -15.59 -0.57 0.07
N ILE A 688 -16.87 -0.30 0.28
CA ILE A 688 -17.65 -0.88 1.37
C ILE A 688 -19.03 -1.26 0.85
N TYR A 689 -19.47 -2.47 1.21
CA TYR A 689 -20.76 -3.01 0.81
C TYR A 689 -21.59 -3.34 2.02
N TRP A 690 -22.79 -2.78 2.05
CA TRP A 690 -23.76 -3.04 3.11
C TRP A 690 -24.58 -4.26 2.76
N ASN A 691 -24.73 -5.15 3.74
CA ASN A 691 -25.55 -6.34 3.57
C ASN A 691 -27.02 -5.98 3.71
N THR A 692 -27.80 -6.29 2.68
CA THR A 692 -29.24 -6.01 2.61
C THR A 692 -30.08 -7.23 3.03
N GLY A 693 -29.43 -8.30 3.50
CA GLY A 693 -30.03 -9.57 3.88
C GLY A 693 -29.70 -10.70 2.90
N GLU A 694 -29.74 -11.94 3.39
CA GLU A 694 -29.54 -13.18 2.60
C GLU A 694 -28.21 -13.20 1.80
N GLY A 695 -27.16 -12.52 2.28
CA GLY A 695 -25.87 -12.43 1.58
C GLY A 695 -25.91 -11.57 0.30
N ILE A 696 -26.88 -10.66 0.17
CA ILE A 696 -26.98 -9.71 -0.94
C ILE A 696 -26.47 -8.35 -0.46
N PHE A 697 -25.54 -7.78 -1.21
CA PHE A 697 -24.87 -6.54 -0.85
C PHE A 697 -25.13 -5.40 -1.84
N SER A 698 -25.02 -4.17 -1.34
CA SER A 698 -25.03 -2.95 -2.16
C SER A 698 -23.76 -2.13 -1.90
N ASP A 699 -23.12 -1.68 -2.98
CA ASP A 699 -21.99 -0.74 -2.91
C ASP A 699 -22.49 0.63 -2.42
N VAL A 700 -22.02 1.03 -1.24
CA VAL A 700 -22.36 2.33 -0.61
C VAL A 700 -21.13 3.22 -0.38
N SER A 701 -20.01 2.90 -1.01
CA SER A 701 -18.66 3.43 -0.76
C SER A 701 -18.56 4.96 -0.75
N ALA A 702 -19.20 5.62 -1.72
CA ALA A 702 -19.13 7.07 -1.83
C ALA A 702 -20.04 7.78 -0.85
N ALA A 703 -21.21 7.22 -0.58
CA ALA A 703 -22.12 7.79 0.38
C ALA A 703 -21.62 7.56 1.82
N SER A 704 -20.93 6.45 2.09
CA SER A 704 -20.39 6.12 3.42
C SER A 704 -19.19 6.99 3.81
N GLY A 705 -18.46 7.48 2.81
CA GLY A 705 -17.30 8.34 3.01
C GLY A 705 -15.95 7.64 3.05
N ILE A 706 -15.91 6.40 2.58
CA ILE A 706 -14.72 5.55 2.52
C ILE A 706 -14.04 5.57 1.13
N ASP A 707 -14.69 6.13 0.10
CA ASP A 707 -14.21 6.15 -1.29
C ASP A 707 -13.02 7.08 -1.57
N PHE A 708 -12.14 7.32 -0.60
CA PHE A 708 -10.95 8.13 -0.80
C PHE A 708 -9.94 7.43 -1.73
N ASP A 709 -9.29 8.23 -2.57
CA ASP A 709 -8.28 7.78 -3.53
C ASP A 709 -6.94 7.53 -2.81
N ALA A 710 -6.78 6.31 -2.30
CA ALA A 710 -5.52 5.83 -1.75
C ALA A 710 -5.33 4.36 -2.12
N ASP A 711 -4.10 4.02 -2.54
CA ASP A 711 -3.68 2.64 -2.75
C ASP A 711 -3.54 1.97 -1.38
N SER A 712 -4.65 1.52 -0.80
CA SER A 712 -4.72 0.83 0.50
C SER A 712 -4.39 -0.66 0.35
N ARG A 713 -3.92 -1.28 1.43
CA ARG A 713 -3.39 -2.66 1.43
C ARG A 713 -4.00 -3.51 2.53
N ALA A 714 -3.56 -3.26 3.76
CA ALA A 714 -3.96 -4.00 4.94
C ALA A 714 -4.99 -3.18 5.73
N VAL A 715 -5.89 -3.89 6.39
CA VAL A 715 -6.90 -3.31 7.28
C VAL A 715 -7.03 -4.20 8.52
N ALA A 716 -7.25 -3.60 9.69
CA ALA A 716 -7.70 -4.30 10.89
C ALA A 716 -8.85 -3.54 11.56
N ALA A 717 -9.71 -4.30 12.24
CA ALA A 717 -10.75 -3.77 13.11
C ALA A 717 -10.28 -3.75 14.57
N LEU A 718 -10.60 -2.68 15.29
CA LEU A 718 -10.33 -2.51 16.73
C LEU A 718 -11.29 -1.48 17.35
N ASP A 719 -11.58 -1.60 18.64
CA ASP A 719 -12.29 -0.59 19.41
C ASP A 719 -11.28 0.37 20.03
N TRP A 720 -10.87 1.35 19.23
CA TRP A 720 -9.84 2.31 19.60
C TRP A 720 -10.31 3.20 20.73
N ASP A 721 -11.55 3.69 20.70
CA ASP A 721 -12.09 4.62 21.70
C ASP A 721 -12.77 3.96 22.91
N GLY A 722 -12.93 2.64 22.88
CA GLY A 722 -13.36 1.79 23.99
C GLY A 722 -14.87 1.73 24.17
N ASP A 723 -15.65 2.15 23.17
CA ASP A 723 -17.10 2.30 23.25
C ASP A 723 -17.92 1.14 22.69
N GLY A 724 -17.23 0.08 22.25
CA GLY A 724 -17.81 -1.16 21.75
C GLY A 724 -18.10 -1.15 20.25
N ARG A 725 -17.77 -0.08 19.51
CA ARG A 725 -17.83 -0.05 18.04
C ARG A 725 -16.43 -0.15 17.45
N GLU A 726 -16.30 -0.88 16.35
CA GLU A 726 -15.00 -1.07 15.72
C GLU A 726 -14.66 0.08 14.78
N GLU A 727 -13.48 0.67 14.99
CA GLU A 727 -12.73 1.44 14.03
C GLU A 727 -11.99 0.58 13.01
N LEU A 728 -11.59 1.22 11.91
CA LEU A 728 -10.74 0.62 10.88
C LEU A 728 -9.36 1.28 10.87
N ALA A 729 -8.32 0.48 11.09
CA ALA A 729 -6.92 0.88 10.91
C ALA A 729 -6.41 0.40 9.55
N LEU A 730 -5.89 1.31 8.73
CA LEU A 730 -5.55 1.07 7.33
C LEU A 730 -4.09 1.39 7.02
N ARG A 731 -3.47 0.52 6.22
CA ARG A 731 -2.14 0.74 5.64
C ARG A 731 -2.26 1.10 4.18
N SER A 732 -1.58 2.17 3.76
CA SER A 732 -1.67 2.68 2.39
C SER A 732 -0.31 3.02 1.78
N ARG A 733 -0.25 2.98 0.45
CA ARG A 733 0.92 3.29 -0.36
C ARG A 733 0.93 4.75 -0.84
N THR A 734 -0.20 5.32 -1.22
CA THR A 734 -0.30 6.73 -1.69
C THR A 734 -0.95 7.67 -0.68
N GLY A 735 -1.91 7.18 0.11
CA GLY A 735 -2.44 7.89 1.29
C GLY A 735 -1.49 7.83 2.50
N PRO A 736 -1.85 8.38 3.67
CA PRO A 736 -1.07 8.24 4.89
C PRO A 736 -0.67 6.77 5.14
N GLY A 737 0.57 6.53 5.60
CA GLY A 737 1.05 5.19 5.91
C GLY A 737 0.16 4.47 6.93
N LEU A 738 -0.41 5.20 7.89
CA LEU A 738 -1.52 4.75 8.73
C LEU A 738 -2.69 5.73 8.64
N LEU A 739 -3.87 5.23 8.29
CA LEU A 739 -5.14 5.96 8.35
C LEU A 739 -6.08 5.23 9.31
N MET A 740 -6.69 5.95 10.25
CA MET A 740 -7.68 5.37 11.16
C MET A 740 -9.04 6.00 10.87
N LEU A 741 -10.06 5.17 10.68
CA LEU A 741 -11.43 5.58 10.45
C LEU A 741 -12.28 5.29 11.67
N HIS A 742 -12.78 6.35 12.29
CA HIS A 742 -13.75 6.32 13.38
C HIS A 742 -15.13 5.92 12.90
N ASN A 743 -15.79 5.04 13.65
CA ASN A 743 -17.14 4.57 13.35
C ASN A 743 -18.21 5.41 14.09
N ASN A 744 -18.87 6.27 13.31
CA ASN A 744 -19.94 7.19 13.71
C ASN A 744 -21.34 6.57 13.79
N SER A 745 -21.48 5.25 13.62
CA SER A 745 -22.80 4.59 13.56
C SER A 745 -23.56 4.58 14.90
N ALA A 746 -23.07 5.29 15.92
CA ALA A 746 -23.72 5.53 17.23
C ALA A 746 -25.19 5.98 17.14
N ALA A 747 -25.62 6.55 16.00
CA ALA A 747 -27.00 6.95 15.74
C ALA A 747 -28.02 5.80 15.79
N LEU A 748 -27.59 4.53 15.79
CA LEU A 748 -28.45 3.35 15.82
C LEU A 748 -28.77 2.81 17.23
N ALA A 749 -28.35 3.50 18.30
CA ALA A 749 -28.34 3.03 19.69
C ALA A 749 -27.39 1.83 19.88
N ASN A 750 -26.55 1.85 20.92
CA ASN A 750 -25.54 0.82 21.20
C ASN A 750 -26.17 -0.58 21.43
N ASN A 751 -26.43 -1.29 20.35
CA ASN A 751 -27.01 -2.63 20.33
C ASN A 751 -25.97 -3.70 19.96
N THR A 752 -24.69 -3.36 20.03
CA THR A 752 -23.58 -4.29 19.77
C THR A 752 -23.27 -5.09 21.03
N LEU A 753 -23.38 -6.42 20.95
CA LEU A 753 -22.87 -7.32 21.97
C LEU A 753 -21.35 -7.42 21.83
N ASN A 754 -20.62 -7.20 22.94
CA ASN A 754 -19.17 -7.24 22.98
C ASN A 754 -18.69 -8.40 23.88
N LEU A 755 -17.90 -9.32 23.34
CA LEU A 755 -17.45 -10.53 24.03
C LEU A 755 -15.91 -10.65 24.02
N ARG A 756 -15.34 -10.91 25.20
CA ARG A 756 -13.96 -11.38 25.38
C ARG A 756 -14.00 -12.84 25.79
N LEU A 757 -13.25 -13.67 25.08
CA LEU A 757 -13.10 -15.08 25.42
C LEU A 757 -11.81 -15.27 26.23
N GLU A 758 -11.88 -16.13 27.24
CA GLU A 758 -10.74 -16.58 28.01
C GLU A 758 -10.76 -18.12 28.12
N THR A 759 -9.64 -18.67 28.53
CA THR A 759 -9.44 -20.09 28.80
C THR A 759 -9.86 -20.44 30.23
N ALA A 760 -9.91 -21.73 30.58
CA ALA A 760 -10.40 -22.16 31.90
C ALA A 760 -9.43 -21.81 33.04
N GLY A 761 -8.14 -21.63 32.72
CA GLY A 761 -7.08 -21.26 33.66
C GLY A 761 -6.73 -22.40 34.62
N GLY A 762 -5.53 -22.99 34.49
CA GLY A 762 -5.16 -24.13 35.34
C GLY A 762 -3.81 -24.80 35.09
N GLY A 763 -3.02 -24.36 34.11
CA GLY A 763 -1.60 -24.71 33.98
C GLY A 763 -1.27 -26.19 33.74
N SER A 764 -2.17 -27.02 33.20
CA SER A 764 -1.83 -28.42 32.88
C SER A 764 -2.15 -28.91 31.47
N GLN A 765 -2.79 -28.13 30.60
CA GLN A 765 -2.77 -28.32 29.15
C GLN A 765 -2.78 -26.92 28.51
N SER A 766 -2.10 -26.76 27.38
CA SER A 766 -2.12 -25.51 26.61
C SER A 766 -3.57 -25.26 26.19
N GLU A 767 -4.11 -24.06 26.45
CA GLU A 767 -5.51 -23.74 26.18
C GLU A 767 -5.51 -22.51 25.27
N THR A 768 -6.06 -22.61 24.06
CA THR A 768 -6.24 -21.50 23.13
C THR A 768 -7.72 -21.09 23.00
N THR A 769 -7.96 -19.84 22.60
CA THR A 769 -9.31 -19.36 22.24
C THR A 769 -9.52 -19.30 20.73
N VAL A 770 -8.47 -19.42 19.91
CA VAL A 770 -8.56 -19.47 18.45
C VAL A 770 -9.24 -20.78 18.04
N GLY A 771 -10.24 -20.70 17.15
CA GLY A 771 -11.13 -21.80 16.82
C GLY A 771 -12.45 -21.81 17.62
N THR A 772 -12.62 -20.93 18.62
CA THR A 772 -13.87 -20.87 19.39
C THR A 772 -15.04 -20.42 18.52
N ARG A 773 -16.14 -21.17 18.59
CA ARG A 773 -17.44 -20.86 17.96
C ARG A 773 -18.42 -20.31 18.98
N VAL A 774 -19.08 -19.20 18.64
CA VAL A 774 -20.11 -18.55 19.46
C VAL A 774 -21.40 -18.39 18.67
N LEU A 775 -22.50 -18.94 19.19
CA LEU A 775 -23.84 -18.74 18.67
C LEU A 775 -24.62 -17.79 19.58
N VAL A 776 -25.11 -16.69 19.01
CA VAL A 776 -25.88 -15.65 19.72
C VAL A 776 -27.32 -15.69 19.24
N ARG A 777 -28.27 -15.87 20.17
CA ARG A 777 -29.70 -15.85 19.89
C ARG A 777 -30.34 -14.59 20.45
N THR A 778 -31.03 -13.84 19.59
CA THR A 778 -31.76 -12.61 19.95
C THR A 778 -33.07 -12.54 19.18
N GLY A 779 -34.21 -12.63 19.87
CA GLY A 779 -35.51 -12.81 19.23
C GLY A 779 -35.54 -14.08 18.36
N GLU A 780 -35.92 -13.92 17.09
CA GLU A 780 -35.95 -14.99 16.07
C GLU A 780 -34.61 -15.14 15.32
N THR A 781 -33.63 -14.26 15.58
CA THR A 781 -32.34 -14.26 14.91
C THR A 781 -31.32 -15.11 15.66
N GLN A 782 -30.55 -15.88 14.91
CA GLN A 782 -29.33 -16.54 15.36
C GLN A 782 -28.14 -15.97 14.58
N LEU A 783 -27.06 -15.62 15.27
CA LEU A 783 -25.83 -15.10 14.70
C LEU A 783 -24.68 -16.02 15.09
N GLU A 784 -23.72 -16.20 14.19
CA GLU A 784 -22.51 -16.97 14.44
C GLU A 784 -21.29 -16.05 14.44
N LEU A 785 -20.44 -16.20 15.46
CA LEU A 785 -19.15 -15.54 15.58
C LEU A 785 -18.06 -16.59 15.77
N ARG A 786 -16.90 -16.35 15.19
CA ARG A 786 -15.76 -17.27 15.22
C ARG A 786 -14.50 -16.52 15.61
N ARG A 787 -13.72 -17.11 16.51
CA ARG A 787 -12.44 -16.54 16.92
C ARG A 787 -11.32 -17.06 16.03
N ARG A 788 -10.72 -16.17 15.24
CA ARG A 788 -9.60 -16.46 14.32
C ARG A 788 -8.41 -15.56 14.61
N ALA A 789 -7.21 -15.99 14.20
CA ALA A 789 -5.97 -15.24 14.38
C ALA A 789 -5.17 -15.18 13.07
N GLY A 790 -5.16 -13.99 12.46
CA GLY A 790 -4.64 -13.76 11.11
C GLY A 790 -5.74 -13.96 10.07
N GLU A 791 -6.22 -12.85 9.51
CA GLU A 791 -7.18 -12.84 8.40
C GLU A 791 -6.99 -11.57 7.55
N GLY A 792 -7.64 -11.51 6.40
CA GLY A 792 -7.51 -10.43 5.44
C GLY A 792 -6.18 -10.51 4.71
N TYR A 793 -5.31 -9.52 4.92
CA TYR A 793 -4.00 -9.41 4.27
C TYR A 793 -3.02 -8.67 5.18
N LEU A 794 -1.90 -9.33 5.54
CA LEU A 794 -0.80 -8.82 6.39
C LEU A 794 -1.18 -8.36 7.80
N ALA A 795 -2.43 -8.52 8.25
CA ALA A 795 -2.92 -7.92 9.47
C ALA A 795 -3.59 -8.91 10.43
N SER A 796 -3.66 -8.52 11.71
CA SER A 796 -4.49 -9.16 12.72
C SER A 796 -5.42 -8.15 13.39
N SER A 797 -6.72 -8.43 13.33
CA SER A 797 -7.77 -7.64 13.98
C SER A 797 -7.89 -7.96 15.46
N SER A 798 -8.72 -7.16 16.15
CA SER A 798 -9.15 -7.38 17.53
C SER A 798 -9.50 -8.84 17.82
N PRO A 799 -9.06 -9.38 18.97
CA PRO A 799 -9.47 -10.71 19.44
C PRO A 799 -10.90 -10.72 20.02
N LEU A 800 -11.51 -9.55 20.20
CA LEU A 800 -12.87 -9.43 20.72
C LEU A 800 -13.90 -9.80 19.65
N LEU A 801 -14.92 -10.53 20.07
CA LEU A 801 -16.04 -10.90 19.20
C LEU A 801 -17.19 -9.91 19.39
N ARG A 802 -17.73 -9.42 18.28
CA ARG A 802 -18.77 -8.40 18.27
C ARG A 802 -19.85 -8.73 17.25
N CYS A 803 -21.11 -8.50 17.63
CA CYS A 803 -22.25 -8.57 16.73
C CYS A 803 -23.34 -7.58 17.13
N GLY A 804 -24.01 -6.98 16.16
CA GLY A 804 -25.23 -6.23 16.39
C GLY A 804 -26.40 -7.13 16.78
N LEU A 805 -27.24 -6.64 17.68
CA LEU A 805 -28.47 -7.30 18.09
C LEU A 805 -29.69 -6.72 17.34
N GLY A 806 -29.46 -5.92 16.29
CA GLY A 806 -30.50 -5.24 15.53
C GLY A 806 -31.28 -4.26 16.41
N SER A 807 -32.60 -4.43 16.49
CA SER A 807 -33.44 -3.62 17.37
C SER A 807 -33.48 -4.08 18.84
N ASN A 808 -32.85 -5.22 19.16
CA ASN A 808 -32.80 -5.75 20.52
C ASN A 808 -31.59 -5.20 21.29
N GLN A 809 -31.63 -5.29 22.62
CA GLN A 809 -30.53 -4.88 23.51
C GLN A 809 -29.96 -6.03 24.35
N ILE A 810 -30.55 -7.22 24.21
CA ILE A 810 -30.22 -8.39 25.00
C ILE A 810 -30.06 -9.58 24.05
N ALA A 811 -28.97 -10.31 24.21
CA ALA A 811 -28.81 -11.66 23.72
C ALA A 811 -29.42 -12.62 24.74
N GLU A 812 -30.53 -13.27 24.36
CA GLU A 812 -31.27 -14.17 25.24
C GLU A 812 -30.48 -15.45 25.54
N GLU A 813 -29.64 -15.87 24.60
CA GLU A 813 -28.76 -17.01 24.76
C GLU A 813 -27.45 -16.80 23.98
N VAL A 814 -26.32 -17.07 24.62
CA VAL A 814 -24.99 -17.09 24.01
C VAL A 814 -24.38 -18.45 24.30
N SER A 815 -24.27 -19.30 23.28
CA SER A 815 -23.69 -20.63 23.35
C SER A 815 -22.27 -20.60 22.81
N VAL A 816 -21.29 -21.03 23.61
CA VAL A 816 -19.88 -21.01 23.27
C VAL A 816 -19.36 -22.44 23.21
N THR A 817 -18.63 -22.79 22.15
CA THR A 817 -17.89 -24.05 21.98
C THR A 817 -16.42 -23.72 21.77
N TRP A 818 -15.58 -24.11 22.72
CA TRP A 818 -14.12 -23.92 22.67
C TRP A 818 -13.46 -24.99 21.78
N PRO A 819 -12.19 -24.79 21.37
CA PRO A 819 -11.47 -25.72 20.48
C PRO A 819 -11.37 -27.14 21.04
N ASP A 820 -11.24 -27.28 22.36
CA ASP A 820 -11.22 -28.58 23.06
C ASP A 820 -12.59 -29.31 23.08
N GLY A 821 -13.63 -28.71 22.48
CA GLY A 821 -15.01 -29.19 22.45
C GLY A 821 -15.82 -28.87 23.72
N THR A 822 -15.24 -28.17 24.70
CA THR A 822 -15.96 -27.71 25.89
C THR A 822 -17.07 -26.74 25.50
N ARG A 823 -18.23 -26.84 26.15
CA ARG A 823 -19.42 -26.02 25.84
C ARG A 823 -19.96 -25.30 27.08
N ALA A 824 -20.36 -24.04 26.90
CA ALA A 824 -21.07 -23.27 27.90
C ALA A 824 -22.21 -22.47 27.28
N VAL A 825 -23.24 -22.19 28.09
CA VAL A 825 -24.39 -21.37 27.69
C VAL A 825 -24.60 -20.27 28.70
N TYR A 826 -24.65 -19.04 28.22
CA TYR A 826 -24.92 -17.82 28.98
C TYR A 826 -26.26 -17.24 28.53
N ARG A 827 -26.96 -16.56 29.44
CA ARG A 827 -28.31 -16.02 29.18
C ARG A 827 -28.38 -14.56 29.56
N ASP A 828 -29.24 -13.84 28.85
CA ASP A 828 -29.62 -12.45 29.13
C ASP A 828 -28.42 -11.49 29.19
N LEU A 829 -27.49 -11.61 28.22
CA LEU A 829 -26.33 -10.72 28.11
C LEU A 829 -26.72 -9.42 27.39
N ASP A 830 -26.54 -8.29 28.05
CA ASP A 830 -26.87 -6.96 27.49
C ASP A 830 -25.75 -6.35 26.63
N SER A 831 -26.12 -5.47 25.70
CA SER A 831 -25.20 -4.73 24.82
C SER A 831 -24.52 -3.52 25.48
N ALA A 832 -24.84 -3.20 26.75
CA ALA A 832 -24.27 -2.04 27.43
C ALA A 832 -22.91 -2.34 28.08
N ARG A 833 -22.41 -3.58 27.97
CA ARG A 833 -21.17 -4.05 28.61
C ARG A 833 -20.36 -4.93 27.68
N LEU A 834 -19.05 -4.96 27.96
CA LEU A 834 -18.17 -6.05 27.52
C LEU A 834 -18.40 -7.23 28.45
N TRP A 835 -18.62 -8.42 27.90
CA TRP A 835 -18.75 -9.66 28.67
C TRP A 835 -17.50 -10.53 28.48
N ILE A 836 -16.92 -10.95 29.60
CA ILE A 836 -15.78 -11.86 29.64
C ILE A 836 -16.31 -13.25 29.96
N LEU A 837 -16.07 -14.20 29.04
CA LEU A 837 -16.59 -15.57 29.08
C LEU A 837 -15.44 -16.56 29.17
N ALA A 838 -15.55 -17.52 30.09
CA ALA A 838 -14.57 -18.59 30.29
C ALA A 838 -15.29 -19.92 30.59
N PRO A 839 -14.71 -21.08 30.21
CA PRO A 839 -15.30 -22.39 30.45
C PRO A 839 -15.63 -22.62 31.94
N GLY A 840 -16.85 -23.07 32.23
CA GLY A 840 -17.27 -23.40 33.60
C GLY A 840 -17.39 -22.21 34.58
N ALA A 841 -17.11 -20.98 34.13
CA ALA A 841 -17.22 -19.76 34.94
C ALA A 841 -18.52 -19.00 34.66
N GLN A 842 -18.96 -18.18 35.62
CA GLN A 842 -20.03 -17.22 35.41
C GLN A 842 -19.53 -16.04 34.55
N PRO A 843 -20.38 -15.44 33.69
CA PRO A 843 -19.96 -14.34 32.83
C PRO A 843 -19.60 -13.13 33.68
N ARG A 844 -18.46 -12.49 33.37
CA ARG A 844 -17.94 -11.35 34.13
C ARG A 844 -18.09 -10.06 33.31
N PRO A 845 -18.60 -8.97 33.89
CA PRO A 845 -18.64 -7.70 33.18
C PRO A 845 -17.24 -7.05 33.12
N GLY A 846 -16.87 -6.58 31.94
CA GLY A 846 -15.74 -5.70 31.68
C GLY A 846 -16.19 -4.26 31.44
N PRO A 847 -15.27 -3.29 31.49
CA PRO A 847 -15.58 -1.89 31.21
C PRO A 847 -15.86 -1.68 29.71
N LEU A 848 -16.89 -0.89 29.40
CA LEU A 848 -17.03 -0.15 28.15
C LEU A 848 -17.08 1.34 28.52
N LEU A 849 -16.46 2.17 27.70
CA LEU A 849 -16.56 3.61 27.85
C LEU A 849 -17.89 4.10 27.29
N ALA A 850 -18.35 5.25 27.79
CA ALA A 850 -19.53 5.89 27.23
C ALA A 850 -19.25 6.20 25.75
N SER A 851 -20.25 6.00 24.89
CA SER A 851 -20.14 6.33 23.47
C SER A 851 -19.59 7.74 23.30
N GLY A 852 -18.45 7.87 22.63
CA GLY A 852 -17.86 9.16 22.34
C GLY A 852 -18.83 10.06 21.58
N GLN A 853 -18.63 11.38 21.65
CA GLN A 853 -19.40 12.29 20.78
C GLN A 853 -19.21 11.87 19.32
N THR A 854 -20.31 11.72 18.58
CA THR A 854 -20.30 11.53 17.13
C THR A 854 -19.32 12.52 16.50
N ARG A 855 -18.26 11.99 15.87
CA ARG A 855 -17.22 12.85 15.31
C ARG A 855 -17.70 13.39 13.99
N GLN A 856 -17.55 14.70 13.80
CA GLN A 856 -17.75 15.29 12.49
C GLN A 856 -16.78 14.63 11.49
N PRO A 857 -17.23 14.24 10.29
CA PRO A 857 -16.33 13.86 9.22
C PRO A 857 -15.34 15.00 8.97
N ALA A 858 -14.07 14.78 9.29
CA ALA A 858 -13.03 15.65 8.77
C ALA A 858 -13.13 15.64 7.24
N PRO A 859 -12.84 16.75 6.53
CA PRO A 859 -12.78 16.72 5.08
C PRO A 859 -11.83 15.58 4.67
N GLN A 860 -12.36 14.61 3.92
CA GLN A 860 -11.68 13.39 3.47
C GLN A 860 -10.34 13.69 2.76
N HIS A 861 -10.20 14.91 2.27
CA HIS A 861 -8.98 15.48 1.76
C HIS A 861 -8.45 16.52 2.75
N THR A 862 -7.82 16.08 3.83
CA THR A 862 -6.65 16.86 4.25
C THR A 862 -5.61 16.54 3.19
N PRO A 863 -5.25 17.47 2.28
CA PRO A 863 -4.18 17.19 1.34
C PRO A 863 -3.00 16.67 2.16
N PRO A 864 -2.32 15.59 1.72
CA PRO A 864 -1.11 15.15 2.41
C PRO A 864 -0.25 16.39 2.62
N PRO A 865 0.35 16.58 3.80
CA PRO A 865 1.13 17.77 4.09
C PRO A 865 2.01 18.06 2.88
N ALA A 866 1.98 19.32 2.41
CA ALA A 866 2.51 19.74 1.11
C ALA A 866 4.00 19.35 0.90
N ALA A 867 4.69 18.92 1.95
CA ALA A 867 5.90 18.15 1.88
C ALA A 867 5.85 16.95 2.86
N PRO A 868 6.39 15.77 2.47
CA PRO A 868 6.60 14.67 3.41
C PRO A 868 7.48 15.14 4.56
N PRO A 869 7.14 14.81 5.81
CA PRO A 869 7.99 15.10 6.98
C PRO A 869 9.27 14.26 7.04
N GLN A 870 9.54 13.43 6.02
CA GLN A 870 10.82 12.76 5.88
C GLN A 870 11.87 13.70 5.30
N ALA A 871 12.50 14.41 6.24
CA ALA A 871 13.69 15.24 6.05
C ALA A 871 14.94 14.62 6.69
N ARG A 872 14.94 13.30 6.95
CA ARG A 872 16.00 12.57 7.66
C ARG A 872 16.07 11.12 7.18
N VAL A 873 17.23 10.68 6.73
CA VAL A 873 17.50 9.34 6.21
C VAL A 873 18.70 8.75 6.94
N LEU A 874 18.44 7.80 7.83
CA LEU A 874 19.50 7.03 8.48
C LEU A 874 20.07 6.01 7.51
N LEU A 875 21.38 5.92 7.45
CA LEU A 875 22.03 4.88 6.68
C LEU A 875 22.08 3.58 7.51
N ALA A 876 21.59 2.49 6.91
CA ALA A 876 21.67 1.15 7.49
C ALA A 876 23.12 0.65 7.53
N GLU A 877 23.89 1.03 6.52
CA GLU A 877 25.34 0.90 6.52
C GLU A 877 26.01 2.23 6.19
N ARG A 878 26.91 2.65 7.08
CA ARG A 878 27.70 3.87 6.96
C ARG A 878 28.53 3.85 5.68
N LEU A 879 28.51 4.96 4.93
CA LEU A 879 29.29 5.09 3.70
C LEU A 879 30.59 5.86 3.98
N PRO A 880 31.78 5.32 3.68
CA PRO A 880 33.02 6.03 3.93
C PRO A 880 33.15 7.22 2.96
N VAL A 881 33.22 8.43 3.51
CA VAL A 881 33.37 9.69 2.74
C VAL A 881 34.64 10.45 3.12
N GLY A 882 35.36 9.97 4.13
CA GLY A 882 36.58 10.56 4.66
C GLY A 882 37.67 10.86 3.61
N ALA A 883 37.85 9.96 2.63
CA ALA A 883 38.86 10.09 1.57
C ALA A 883 38.49 11.11 0.47
N LEU A 884 37.29 11.69 0.48
CA LEU A 884 36.91 12.68 -0.52
C LEU A 884 37.67 13.99 -0.28
N PRO A 885 38.04 14.70 -1.37
CA PRO A 885 38.74 15.97 -1.26
C PRO A 885 37.85 17.05 -0.65
N ARG A 886 38.45 17.95 0.16
CA ARG A 886 37.82 19.18 0.65
C ARG A 886 38.53 20.41 0.09
N GLN A 887 37.76 21.46 -0.22
CA GLN A 887 38.27 22.75 -0.69
C GLN A 887 37.89 23.87 0.30
N PRO A 888 38.77 24.21 1.27
CA PRO A 888 38.49 25.26 2.25
C PRO A 888 38.39 26.64 1.58
N LEU A 889 37.64 27.55 2.19
CA LEU A 889 37.45 28.93 1.70
C LEU A 889 38.70 29.84 1.86
N LEU A 890 39.75 29.35 2.54
CA LEU A 890 40.97 30.09 2.91
C LEU A 890 41.96 30.20 1.72
N PRO A 891 42.89 31.17 1.73
CA PRO A 891 43.32 31.88 0.51
C PRO A 891 44.01 30.97 -0.52
N ALA A 892 43.89 31.38 -1.79
CA ALA A 892 44.44 30.70 -2.96
C ALA A 892 45.88 30.21 -2.72
N GLY A 893 46.06 28.89 -2.57
CA GLY A 893 47.37 28.25 -2.37
C GLY A 893 47.45 27.25 -1.22
N SER A 894 46.40 27.03 -0.43
CA SER A 894 46.35 25.91 0.52
C SER A 894 46.06 24.59 -0.22
N GLU A 895 46.81 23.52 0.08
CA GLU A 895 46.57 22.21 -0.56
C GLU A 895 45.20 21.64 -0.16
N PRO A 896 44.46 21.01 -1.09
CA PRO A 896 43.22 20.31 -0.77
C PRO A 896 43.49 19.21 0.26
N GLY A 897 42.72 19.21 1.35
CA GLY A 897 42.75 18.12 2.34
C GLY A 897 41.68 17.06 2.06
N THR A 898 41.43 16.19 3.03
CA THR A 898 40.32 15.23 3.05
C THR A 898 39.36 15.52 4.20
N TRP A 899 38.15 14.96 4.18
CA TRP A 899 37.20 15.09 5.31
C TRP A 899 37.72 14.40 6.58
N SER A 900 38.52 13.35 6.43
CA SER A 900 39.21 12.71 7.55
C SER A 900 40.14 13.68 8.30
N ASP A 901 40.71 14.68 7.63
CA ASP A 901 41.56 15.69 8.27
C ASP A 901 40.78 16.57 9.27
N LEU A 902 39.47 16.72 9.08
CA LEU A 902 38.61 17.56 9.91
C LEU A 902 37.88 16.75 11.00
N ALA A 903 37.62 15.47 10.70
CA ALA A 903 36.90 14.54 11.57
C ALA A 903 37.75 13.96 12.72
N THR A 904 39.03 14.35 12.86
CA THR A 904 40.02 13.77 13.78
C THR A 904 39.54 13.60 15.23
N GLY A 905 38.86 12.50 15.58
CA GLY A 905 38.55 12.06 16.97
C GLY A 905 37.78 13.03 17.89
N ASP A 906 37.53 14.27 17.46
CA ASP A 906 37.07 15.38 18.31
C ASP A 906 35.54 15.52 18.36
N GLY A 907 34.81 14.82 17.48
CA GLY A 907 33.35 14.87 17.41
C GLY A 907 32.81 14.72 15.98
N PRO A 908 31.48 14.56 15.82
CA PRO A 908 30.83 14.41 14.52
C PRO A 908 30.91 15.69 13.66
N LEU A 909 30.77 15.56 12.33
CA LEU A 909 30.73 16.67 11.37
C LEU A 909 29.34 16.82 10.74
N LEU A 910 28.84 18.04 10.62
CA LEU A 910 27.62 18.37 9.89
C LEU A 910 27.98 19.16 8.63
N LEU A 911 27.88 18.53 7.45
CA LEU A 911 28.11 19.19 6.17
C LEU A 911 26.79 19.76 5.66
N VAL A 912 26.74 21.06 5.38
CA VAL A 912 25.50 21.77 4.99
C VAL A 912 25.64 22.32 3.57
N ALA A 913 25.14 21.60 2.57
CA ALA A 913 25.02 22.13 1.21
C ALA A 913 23.91 23.18 1.13
N TRP A 914 24.29 24.36 0.67
CA TRP A 914 23.45 25.55 0.72
C TRP A 914 23.77 26.51 -0.42
N ALA A 915 22.84 27.44 -0.68
CA ALA A 915 23.03 28.54 -1.63
C ALA A 915 22.53 29.87 -1.06
N ALA A 916 23.26 30.96 -1.29
CA ALA A 916 22.94 32.30 -0.76
C ALA A 916 21.67 32.93 -1.35
N GLY A 917 21.22 32.42 -2.49
CA GLY A 917 19.94 32.78 -3.09
C GLY A 917 18.74 32.01 -2.53
N ASP A 918 18.99 30.90 -1.83
CA ASP A 918 17.95 30.01 -1.29
C ASP A 918 17.58 30.43 0.14
N GLN A 919 16.32 30.79 0.34
CA GLN A 919 15.83 31.29 1.63
C GLN A 919 15.86 30.20 2.71
N PRO A 920 15.35 28.97 2.48
CA PRO A 920 15.47 27.87 3.45
C PRO A 920 16.91 27.60 3.90
N SER A 921 17.86 27.61 2.96
CA SER A 921 19.30 27.47 3.25
C SER A 921 19.82 28.54 4.20
N SER A 922 19.45 29.80 3.94
CA SER A 922 19.90 30.94 4.73
C SER A 922 19.31 30.93 6.14
N GLU A 923 18.01 30.61 6.25
CA GLU A 923 17.31 30.47 7.54
C GLU A 923 17.90 29.32 8.37
N PHE A 924 18.19 28.18 7.73
CA PHE A 924 18.78 27.03 8.41
C PHE A 924 20.18 27.33 8.97
N LEU A 925 21.05 28.00 8.19
CA LEU A 925 22.37 28.39 8.68
C LEU A 925 22.31 29.42 9.81
N ALA A 926 21.42 30.41 9.72
CA ALA A 926 21.22 31.40 10.77
C ALA A 926 20.74 30.74 12.07
N PHE A 927 19.83 29.77 11.94
CA PHE A 927 19.37 28.96 13.05
C PHE A 927 20.52 28.13 13.65
N LEU A 928 21.36 27.46 12.84
CA LEU A 928 22.51 26.68 13.32
C LEU A 928 23.51 27.56 14.09
N ALA A 929 23.82 28.74 13.57
CA ALA A 929 24.71 29.69 14.24
C ALA A 929 24.19 30.12 15.63
N ALA A 930 22.86 30.19 15.81
CA ALA A 930 22.25 30.51 17.10
C ALA A 930 22.34 29.39 18.15
N GLN A 931 22.82 28.20 17.78
CA GLN A 931 22.85 26.99 18.63
C GLN A 931 24.26 26.62 19.11
N ASP A 932 25.20 27.57 19.05
CA ASP A 932 26.63 27.40 19.31
C ASP A 932 26.91 26.60 20.61
N GLU A 933 26.29 26.99 21.74
CA GLU A 933 26.47 26.30 23.02
C GLU A 933 26.10 24.80 22.97
N ARG A 934 24.99 24.46 22.31
CA ARG A 934 24.54 23.05 22.20
C ARG A 934 25.45 22.26 21.25
N THR A 935 25.86 22.87 20.14
CA THR A 935 26.81 22.23 19.22
C THR A 935 28.18 22.00 19.86
N ALA A 936 28.66 22.96 20.67
CA ALA A 936 29.90 22.86 21.42
C ALA A 936 29.85 21.74 22.49
N GLN A 937 28.74 21.58 23.20
CA GLN A 937 28.55 20.49 24.18
C GLN A 937 28.67 19.10 23.54
N LEU A 938 28.16 18.95 22.31
CA LEU A 938 28.25 17.70 21.55
C LEU A 938 29.58 17.50 20.81
N GLY A 939 30.41 18.55 20.69
CA GLY A 939 31.59 18.54 19.83
C GLY A 939 31.25 18.52 18.33
N LEU A 940 30.04 18.95 17.96
CA LEU A 940 29.55 18.94 16.58
C LEU A 940 30.17 20.11 15.79
N LYS A 941 30.95 19.83 14.75
CA LYS A 941 31.52 20.85 13.84
C LYS A 941 30.60 21.07 12.64
N VAL A 942 30.21 22.30 12.36
CA VAL A 942 29.31 22.67 11.24
C VAL A 942 30.13 23.22 10.08
N VAL A 943 30.02 22.60 8.91
CA VAL A 943 30.75 22.97 7.70
C VAL A 943 29.78 23.39 6.58
N PRO A 944 29.63 24.70 6.32
CA PRO A 944 28.86 25.18 5.18
C PRO A 944 29.55 24.84 3.84
N LEU A 945 28.83 24.17 2.94
CA LEU A 945 29.28 23.87 1.58
C LEU A 945 28.60 24.84 0.59
N ILE A 946 29.36 25.79 0.07
CA ILE A 946 28.84 26.84 -0.82
C ILE A 946 28.66 26.27 -2.23
N LEU A 947 27.39 26.09 -2.65
CA LEU A 947 27.01 25.65 -4.00
C LEU A 947 26.96 26.80 -5.02
N ASP A 948 27.02 28.04 -4.54
CA ASP A 948 27.02 29.23 -5.38
C ASP A 948 28.20 29.27 -6.36
N GLY A 949 27.89 29.65 -7.60
CA GLY A 949 28.90 29.91 -8.61
C GLY A 949 29.82 31.08 -8.21
N PRO A 950 30.98 31.24 -8.88
CA PRO A 950 31.97 32.28 -8.54
C PRO A 950 31.40 33.70 -8.43
N ARG A 951 30.34 34.03 -9.19
CA ARG A 951 29.67 35.34 -9.15
C ARG A 951 28.90 35.62 -7.85
N LEU A 952 28.29 34.60 -7.24
CA LEU A 952 27.48 34.74 -6.02
C LEU A 952 28.25 34.37 -4.74
N ARG A 953 29.44 33.77 -4.89
CA ARG A 953 30.32 33.38 -3.77
C ARG A 953 30.69 34.52 -2.79
N PRO A 954 30.95 35.77 -3.23
CA PRO A 954 31.21 36.86 -2.28
C PRO A 954 30.02 37.14 -1.36
N ARG A 955 28.80 37.09 -1.89
CA ARG A 955 27.57 37.26 -1.11
C ARG A 955 27.37 36.11 -0.12
N ALA A 956 27.64 34.88 -0.54
CA ALA A 956 27.59 33.71 0.35
C ALA A 956 28.60 33.84 1.50
N ARG A 957 29.81 34.32 1.21
CA ARG A 957 30.85 34.58 2.22
C ARG A 957 30.43 35.66 3.22
N GLU A 958 29.91 36.79 2.74
CA GLU A 958 29.43 37.87 3.61
C GLU A 958 28.33 37.38 4.56
N GLN A 959 27.38 36.59 4.08
CA GLN A 959 26.34 35.98 4.92
C GLN A 959 26.94 35.05 5.99
N LEU A 960 27.94 34.23 5.64
CA LEU A 960 28.60 33.36 6.61
C LEU A 960 29.47 34.11 7.61
N GLU A 961 30.08 35.24 7.23
CA GLU A 961 30.85 36.11 8.12
C GLU A 961 29.93 36.73 9.19
N GLN A 962 28.71 37.14 8.81
CA GLN A 962 27.69 37.64 9.75
C GLN A 962 27.23 36.57 10.75
N LEU A 963 27.29 35.29 10.36
CA LEU A 963 26.90 34.15 11.19
C LEU A 963 28.07 33.53 11.97
N GLY A 964 29.31 34.01 11.80
CA GLY A 964 30.49 33.41 12.44
C GLY A 964 30.89 32.03 11.89
N LEU A 965 30.39 31.64 10.71
CA LEU A 965 30.61 30.32 10.10
C LEU A 965 31.61 30.34 8.92
N ALA A 966 32.13 31.51 8.55
CA ALA A 966 32.98 31.69 7.37
C ALA A 966 34.29 30.88 7.41
N ASP A 967 34.91 30.74 8.58
CA ASP A 967 36.21 30.07 8.73
C ASP A 967 36.15 28.55 8.49
N GLN A 968 34.97 27.95 8.70
CA GLN A 968 34.71 26.52 8.51
C GLN A 968 34.14 26.20 7.13
N ALA A 969 33.83 27.22 6.32
CA ALA A 969 33.16 27.04 5.04
C ALA A 969 34.07 26.42 3.96
N CYS A 970 33.47 25.64 3.07
CA CYS A 970 34.12 25.05 1.91
C CYS A 970 33.41 25.49 0.63
N SER A 971 34.19 25.72 -0.43
CA SER A 971 33.60 25.97 -1.76
C SER A 971 33.40 24.67 -2.53
N VAL A 972 32.26 24.51 -3.19
CA VAL A 972 31.99 23.35 -4.05
C VAL A 972 32.18 23.74 -5.51
N ASP A 973 33.18 23.17 -6.17
CA ASP A 973 33.34 23.31 -7.62
C ASP A 973 32.46 22.31 -8.40
N ARG A 974 32.45 22.41 -9.74
CA ARG A 974 31.62 21.52 -10.59
C ARG A 974 31.99 20.04 -10.46
N ARG A 975 33.26 19.73 -10.15
CA ARG A 975 33.76 18.35 -10.02
C ARG A 975 33.29 17.75 -8.71
N PHE A 976 33.52 18.46 -7.59
CA PHE A 976 33.11 18.02 -6.26
C PHE A 976 31.59 17.94 -6.13
N LYS A 977 30.86 18.85 -6.78
CA LYS A 977 29.40 18.78 -6.88
C LYS A 977 28.91 17.44 -7.46
N ARG A 978 29.49 16.99 -8.58
CA ARG A 978 29.14 15.70 -9.21
C ARG A 978 29.45 14.51 -8.29
N LEU A 979 30.52 14.59 -7.50
CA LEU A 979 30.85 13.55 -6.51
C LEU A 979 29.79 13.50 -5.41
N LEU A 980 29.38 14.64 -4.85
CA LEU A 980 28.30 14.71 -3.86
C LEU A 980 26.98 14.17 -4.42
N GLU A 981 26.64 14.50 -5.68
CA GLU A 981 25.48 13.95 -6.38
C GLU A 981 25.53 12.43 -6.46
N LEU A 982 26.65 11.87 -6.93
CA LEU A 982 26.82 10.43 -7.07
C LEU A 982 26.69 9.70 -5.73
N LEU A 983 27.36 10.20 -4.69
CA LEU A 983 27.30 9.59 -3.37
C LEU A 983 25.88 9.64 -2.79
N THR A 984 25.17 10.74 -3.03
CA THR A 984 23.77 10.85 -2.60
C THR A 984 22.88 9.85 -3.34
N LEU A 985 23.10 9.63 -4.64
CA LEU A 985 22.37 8.62 -5.44
C LEU A 985 22.74 7.17 -5.07
N GLU A 986 23.97 6.93 -4.61
CA GLU A 986 24.37 5.64 -4.05
C GLU A 986 23.64 5.34 -2.74
N VAL A 987 23.28 6.38 -1.98
CA VAL A 987 22.60 6.24 -0.69
C VAL A 987 21.09 6.19 -0.81
N LEU A 988 20.46 7.07 -1.58
CA LEU A 988 19.02 7.32 -1.47
C LEU A 988 18.17 6.74 -2.63
N GLY A 989 18.82 6.19 -3.65
CA GLY A 989 18.11 5.77 -4.87
C GLY A 989 17.76 6.94 -5.80
N PRO A 990 17.06 6.67 -6.91
CA PRO A 990 16.75 7.70 -7.89
C PRO A 990 15.69 8.68 -7.37
N PHE A 991 15.99 9.97 -7.47
CA PHE A 991 15.06 11.07 -7.19
C PHE A 991 14.73 11.88 -8.43
N ASP A 992 13.60 12.58 -8.38
CA ASP A 992 13.27 13.65 -9.32
C ASP A 992 14.03 14.96 -8.96
N GLU A 993 14.08 15.38 -7.67
CA GLU A 993 14.82 16.57 -7.21
C GLU A 993 15.40 16.40 -5.79
N LEU A 994 16.61 16.94 -5.53
CA LEU A 994 17.20 17.04 -4.18
C LEU A 994 17.00 18.47 -3.63
N PRO A 995 16.29 18.65 -2.50
CA PRO A 995 16.03 19.98 -1.96
C PRO A 995 17.25 20.60 -1.28
N LEU A 996 17.28 21.93 -1.20
CA LEU A 996 18.23 22.68 -0.38
C LEU A 996 17.52 23.30 0.84
N PRO A 997 18.17 23.33 2.01
CA PRO A 997 19.52 22.81 2.29
C PRO A 997 19.56 21.27 2.32
N LEU A 998 20.67 20.70 1.82
CA LEU A 998 20.98 19.27 1.88
C LEU A 998 22.06 19.06 2.93
N VAL A 999 21.81 18.23 3.94
CA VAL A 999 22.70 18.12 5.11
C VAL A 999 23.18 16.69 5.27
N TRP A 1000 24.48 16.49 5.49
CA TRP A 1000 25.07 15.19 5.78
C TRP A 1000 25.69 15.20 7.18
N LEU A 1001 25.33 14.20 7.99
CA LEU A 1001 25.98 13.93 9.27
C LEU A 1001 27.02 12.84 9.09
N LEU A 1002 28.26 13.16 9.45
CA LEU A 1002 29.38 12.23 9.49
C LEU A 1002 29.75 11.95 10.94
N ASP A 1003 30.10 10.70 11.22
CA ASP A 1003 30.65 10.30 12.51
C ASP A 1003 32.12 10.77 12.69
N PRO A 1004 32.73 10.59 13.88
CA PRO A 1004 34.14 10.94 14.11
C PRO A 1004 35.16 10.15 13.26
N ALA A 1005 34.73 9.12 12.51
CA ALA A 1005 35.57 8.39 11.56
C ALA A 1005 35.39 8.89 10.11
N ALA A 1006 34.67 10.01 9.92
CA ALA A 1006 34.30 10.56 8.62
C ALA A 1006 33.49 9.58 7.74
N GLN A 1007 32.66 8.75 8.37
CA GLN A 1007 31.68 7.94 7.66
C GLN A 1007 30.33 8.64 7.69
N LEU A 1008 29.65 8.67 6.54
CA LEU A 1008 28.31 9.21 6.42
C LEU A 1008 27.33 8.29 7.16
N THR A 1009 26.55 8.85 8.08
CA THR A 1009 25.59 8.11 8.92
C THR A 1009 24.15 8.55 8.71
N CYS A 1010 23.90 9.81 8.35
CA CYS A 1010 22.56 10.34 8.14
C CYS A 1010 22.56 11.44 7.06
N ILE A 1011 21.50 11.50 6.25
CA ILE A 1011 21.23 12.59 5.30
C ILE A 1011 19.93 13.28 5.69
N TYR A 1012 19.90 14.61 5.71
CA TYR A 1012 18.69 15.38 5.92
C TYR A 1012 18.27 16.14 4.66
N LEU A 1013 16.98 16.09 4.34
CA LEU A 1013 16.37 16.61 3.11
C LEU A 1013 15.28 17.64 3.46
N SER A 1014 15.54 18.95 3.44
CA SER A 1014 14.49 19.93 3.77
C SER A 1014 14.06 20.80 2.58
N PRO A 1015 12.84 20.61 2.05
CA PRO A 1015 12.30 21.51 1.02
C PRO A 1015 11.51 22.72 1.56
N THR A 1016 10.94 22.67 2.77
CA THR A 1016 9.92 23.68 3.20
C THR A 1016 9.86 24.00 4.70
N GLY A 1017 10.86 23.66 5.52
CA GLY A 1017 10.87 24.02 6.95
C GLY A 1017 12.24 23.90 7.62
N PRO A 1018 12.44 24.45 8.83
CA PRO A 1018 13.64 24.16 9.60
C PRO A 1018 13.67 22.65 9.85
N LEU A 1019 14.81 21.99 9.58
CA LEU A 1019 15.04 20.64 10.06
C LEU A 1019 14.73 20.60 11.56
N GLU A 1020 14.06 19.54 12.04
CA GLU A 1020 13.84 19.31 13.47
C GLU A 1020 15.20 19.20 14.14
N TRP A 1021 15.73 20.34 14.57
CA TRP A 1021 17.11 20.49 15.00
C TRP A 1021 17.42 19.63 16.21
N GLU A 1022 16.45 19.46 17.09
CA GLU A 1022 16.54 18.54 18.23
C GLU A 1022 16.90 17.13 17.75
N GLN A 1023 16.34 16.69 16.62
CA GLN A 1023 16.69 15.40 16.03
C GLN A 1023 18.10 15.37 15.44
N VAL A 1024 18.55 16.46 14.80
CA VAL A 1024 19.93 16.54 14.27
C VAL A 1024 20.95 16.48 15.41
N LEU A 1025 20.66 17.15 16.53
CA LEU A 1025 21.48 17.12 17.74
C LEU A 1025 21.46 15.74 18.41
N GLU A 1026 20.31 15.10 18.51
CA GLU A 1026 20.21 13.72 19.02
C GLU A 1026 21.06 12.76 18.19
N ASP A 1027 20.95 12.84 16.87
CA ASP A 1027 21.70 11.99 15.95
C ASP A 1027 23.20 12.26 16.02
N ALA A 1028 23.60 13.54 16.10
CA ALA A 1028 24.98 13.92 16.31
C ALA A 1028 25.51 13.37 17.64
N GLY A 1029 24.72 13.49 18.71
CA GLY A 1029 25.03 12.93 20.02
C GLY A 1029 25.23 11.42 19.98
N ARG A 1030 24.39 10.68 19.24
CA ARG A 1030 24.52 9.23 19.05
C ARG A 1030 25.72 8.88 18.16
N ALA A 1031 25.92 9.60 17.05
CA ALA A 1031 27.04 9.40 16.13
C ALA A 1031 28.41 9.57 16.80
N ARG A 1032 28.50 10.40 17.84
CA ARG A 1032 29.71 10.60 18.65
C ARG A 1032 30.19 9.31 19.33
N TYR A 1033 29.28 8.42 19.72
CA TYR A 1033 29.59 7.20 20.47
C TYR A 1033 29.74 5.96 19.59
N LEU A 1034 29.67 6.10 18.26
CA LEU A 1034 29.89 4.99 17.34
C LEU A 1034 31.39 4.71 17.26
N ASP A 1035 31.83 3.58 17.82
CA ASP A 1035 33.25 3.17 17.80
C ASP A 1035 33.81 3.14 16.36
N GLY A 1036 34.95 3.79 16.14
CA GLY A 1036 35.65 3.80 14.84
C GLY A 1036 36.16 2.43 14.39
N GLY A 1037 36.09 1.41 15.25
CA GLY A 1037 36.45 0.01 14.98
C GLY A 1037 35.27 -0.94 14.75
N SER A 1038 34.02 -0.54 15.05
CA SER A 1038 32.85 -1.40 14.83
C SER A 1038 32.41 -1.32 13.37
N GLN A 1039 32.83 -2.26 12.52
CA GLN A 1039 32.47 -2.28 11.09
C GLN A 1039 31.01 -2.71 10.81
N GLY A 1040 30.06 -2.21 11.59
CA GLY A 1040 28.66 -2.08 11.17
C GLY A 1040 27.63 -2.67 12.12
N THR A 1041 26.41 -2.16 11.93
CA THR A 1041 25.10 -2.52 12.52
C THR A 1041 24.60 -1.81 13.77
N GLU A 1042 25.37 -0.94 14.44
CA GLU A 1042 24.78 -0.04 15.45
C GLU A 1042 24.10 1.15 14.76
N VAL A 1043 22.82 0.97 14.42
CA VAL A 1043 22.01 2.05 13.86
C VAL A 1043 21.66 3.04 14.96
N LEU A 1044 21.52 4.30 14.55
CA LEU A 1044 21.20 5.41 15.46
C LEU A 1044 19.85 5.23 16.18
N SER A 1045 19.00 4.26 15.83
CA SER A 1045 17.75 3.89 16.54
C SER A 1045 17.91 2.57 17.32
N GLY A 1046 17.17 2.42 18.43
CA GLY A 1046 17.31 1.31 19.39
C GLY A 1046 17.01 -0.10 18.86
N GLY A 1047 16.43 -0.21 17.67
CA GLY A 1047 16.15 -1.48 16.99
C GLY A 1047 17.39 -2.17 16.42
N ARG A 1048 17.55 -3.46 16.76
CA ARG A 1048 18.63 -4.33 16.25
C ARG A 1048 18.19 -5.03 14.96
N TRP A 1049 18.99 -4.89 13.91
CA TRP A 1049 18.83 -5.64 12.65
C TRP A 1049 19.14 -7.12 12.86
N LEU A 1050 18.18 -7.97 12.51
CA LEU A 1050 18.38 -9.42 12.58
C LEU A 1050 19.22 -9.94 11.40
N ARG A 1051 19.20 -9.23 10.26
CA ARG A 1051 20.00 -9.55 9.07
C ARG A 1051 20.82 -8.33 8.63
N PRO A 1052 22.18 -8.40 8.61
CA PRO A 1052 22.99 -7.29 8.15
C PRO A 1052 22.83 -7.09 6.64
N GLN A 1053 22.25 -5.96 6.21
CA GLN A 1053 22.34 -5.50 4.83
C GLN A 1053 23.72 -4.87 4.59
N ARG A 1054 24.35 -5.17 3.45
CA ARG A 1054 25.68 -4.66 3.07
C ARG A 1054 25.64 -3.96 1.72
N ARG A 1055 26.29 -2.81 1.62
CA ARG A 1055 26.41 -1.94 0.45
C ARG A 1055 27.60 -2.36 -0.39
N SER A 1056 27.31 -2.76 -1.62
CA SER A 1056 28.35 -2.93 -2.64
C SER A 1056 28.72 -1.58 -3.24
N THR A 1057 29.98 -1.18 -3.14
CA THR A 1057 30.49 0.09 -3.71
C THR A 1057 31.21 -0.10 -5.06
N LYS A 1058 31.20 -1.31 -5.61
CA LYS A 1058 31.78 -1.63 -6.94
C LYS A 1058 31.25 -0.77 -8.08
N ALA A 1059 29.94 -0.50 -8.11
CA ALA A 1059 29.32 0.30 -9.17
C ALA A 1059 29.79 1.77 -9.10
N LEU A 1060 29.75 2.35 -7.89
CA LEU A 1060 30.30 3.67 -7.61
C LEU A 1060 31.77 3.76 -8.05
N ALA A 1061 32.60 2.78 -7.67
CA ALA A 1061 34.01 2.75 -8.05
C ALA A 1061 34.22 2.74 -9.58
N ALA A 1062 33.40 1.99 -10.32
CA ALA A 1062 33.46 1.97 -11.79
C ALA A 1062 33.06 3.32 -12.41
N ILE A 1063 32.07 4.01 -11.83
CA ILE A 1063 31.66 5.36 -12.27
C ILE A 1063 32.79 6.36 -11.99
N LEU A 1064 33.38 6.31 -10.80
CA LEU A 1064 34.50 7.16 -10.40
C LEU A 1064 35.71 6.98 -11.34
N GLU A 1065 36.04 5.75 -11.70
CA GLU A 1065 37.11 5.45 -12.68
C GLU A 1065 36.85 6.14 -14.02
N ARG A 1066 35.62 6.05 -14.54
CA ARG A 1066 35.22 6.70 -15.81
C ARG A 1066 35.26 8.23 -15.74
N LEU A 1067 35.13 8.80 -14.54
CA LEU A 1067 35.25 10.24 -14.29
C LEU A 1067 36.70 10.69 -14.06
N GLY A 1068 37.69 9.78 -14.12
CA GLY A 1068 39.10 10.06 -13.90
C GLY A 1068 39.51 10.06 -12.42
N GLU A 1069 38.69 9.50 -11.53
CA GLU A 1069 38.88 9.48 -10.07
C GLU A 1069 39.49 8.14 -9.59
N GLY A 1070 40.58 7.68 -10.20
CA GLY A 1070 41.11 6.33 -9.98
C GLY A 1070 41.57 6.03 -8.55
N GLN A 1071 42.00 7.05 -7.78
CA GLN A 1071 42.31 6.89 -6.36
C GLN A 1071 41.06 6.61 -5.53
N LEU A 1072 39.97 7.35 -5.76
CA LEU A 1072 38.68 7.12 -5.09
C LEU A 1072 38.05 5.79 -5.53
N SER A 1073 38.17 5.44 -6.81
CA SER A 1073 37.75 4.13 -7.32
C SER A 1073 38.44 2.99 -6.55
N SER A 1074 39.77 3.06 -6.41
CA SER A 1074 40.56 2.08 -5.67
C SER A 1074 40.17 2.00 -4.19
N PHE A 1075 39.91 3.14 -3.57
CA PHE A 1075 39.45 3.23 -2.17
C PHE A 1075 38.13 2.49 -1.95
N TYR A 1076 37.11 2.74 -2.79
CA TYR A 1076 35.82 2.06 -2.66
C TYR A 1076 35.91 0.56 -3.01
N LEU A 1077 36.75 0.17 -3.98
CA LEU A 1077 37.01 -1.25 -4.24
C LEU A 1077 37.69 -1.96 -3.07
N GLU A 1078 38.53 -1.27 -2.31
CA GLU A 1078 39.14 -1.83 -1.10
C GLU A 1078 38.14 -1.91 0.05
N PHE A 1079 37.32 -0.86 0.24
CA PHE A 1079 36.23 -0.88 1.22
C PHE A 1079 35.27 -2.05 0.98
N ASP A 1080 34.88 -2.28 -0.27
CA ASP A 1080 33.99 -3.39 -0.67
C ASP A 1080 34.56 -4.79 -0.44
N ARG A 1081 35.90 -4.92 -0.38
CA ARG A 1081 36.58 -6.20 -0.14
C ARG A 1081 36.72 -6.53 1.34
N ARG A 1082 36.74 -5.51 2.20
CA ARG A 1082 36.82 -5.65 3.65
C ARG A 1082 35.44 -6.02 4.17
#